data_AF-A0A7H8YUT9-F1
#
_entry.id   AF-A0A7H8YUT9-F1
#
_cell.length_a   1.000
_cell.length_b   1.000
_cell.length_c   1.000
_cell.angle_alpha   90.00
_cell.angle_beta   90.00
_cell.angle_gamma   90.00
#
_symmetry.space_group_name_H-M   'P 1'
#
loop_
_entity.id
_entity.type
_entity.pdbx_description
1 polymer ?
#
loop_
_entity_poly.entity_id
_entity_poly.type
_entity_poly.pdbx_seq_one_letter_code
_entity_poly.pdbx_strand_id
1 'polypeptide(L)'
;MKNYNSIIIGSGLGGLIAGATLALWGKKVIVLEQHYIAGGCATAFKRKDYLMEVGLHEIDGLHETDPKRPILELLGVFDEVEFLKVPEFYHLKKQNFQCTLHHGAEAKEKLIADFPDSKAEIERFFGLINRLYAEMRRLPRNKWLNILLYPLMPFLIPTIIKTSTMNTGDWLDTNIKNEALKNVLTANLGYYTDDPYNLSLMYFLMAQGSYLNGGGNFVKGGSQSLSNYLVRFIEKRGGQVLTGKFVEEILVENNQAVGVSYRDTFNSSAAKQSLYADSVVANAAQPIVAQMLPEPYRSKLAQKVAPLELACSLLTIYLGFNTDLKKLGVNHYSTIIQGQKNYKLKDVKADSQGDWAQKSFTFVNYGMVDAQLAPEGKTVGVICTIDYLKEWEGLSEAEYQQKKERVAQLFLARLEAEFPTILDYLEYYEVATAKTIKRYTLNPQGTPYGYVQSVKQIYPKRDKLTTSPLKNLYFASAWAPSGGGYSGAIYSGFMTANKMKTQVKWRDYAPSTLTDERCVKLLAKDFIADNTILLTFEKPKDLEYKAGQYAVLRLDNPRYTALDIPLRPLSMVSHPKDDTLQFAMHLSDSSFKKSVAAMAIGETATIFAPMGNFTLKAKNKRIVFLASGIGITPVLPMLKTLAQQQFAGEVVVFYSNKTKASAAFHSDLQHSTLANYTYLPVFTATQKRLNADFLKEHLHILTDCEYYIVGTNSFTKAMQELLLNEKVPAEFIFKDDFGG
;
A
#
# COMPACT_ATOMS: atom_id res chain seq x y z
N MET A 1 29.55 19.61 -6.81
CA MET A 1 28.80 19.60 -8.09
C MET A 1 27.37 19.20 -7.80
N LYS A 2 26.38 19.75 -8.52
CA LYS A 2 24.98 19.34 -8.41
C LYS A 2 24.68 18.36 -9.54
N ASN A 3 23.94 17.31 -9.24
CA ASN A 3 23.73 16.19 -10.17
C ASN A 3 22.27 16.07 -10.63
N TYR A 4 21.30 16.68 -9.94
CA TYR A 4 19.88 16.68 -10.33
C TYR A 4 19.21 18.00 -10.01
N ASN A 5 18.28 18.48 -10.83
CA ASN A 5 17.59 19.73 -10.51
C ASN A 5 16.81 19.58 -9.20
N SER A 6 16.12 18.46 -9.01
CA SER A 6 15.38 18.20 -7.78
C SER A 6 15.48 16.75 -7.35
N ILE A 7 15.63 16.54 -6.04
CA ILE A 7 15.47 15.24 -5.39
C ILE A 7 14.11 15.20 -4.70
N ILE A 8 13.33 14.15 -4.96
CA ILE A 8 12.01 13.95 -4.36
C ILE A 8 12.09 12.79 -3.37
N ILE A 9 11.72 13.04 -2.11
CA ILE A 9 11.73 12.05 -1.03
C ILE A 9 10.34 11.42 -0.92
N GLY A 10 10.20 10.17 -1.37
CA GLY A 10 8.98 9.38 -1.37
C GLY A 10 8.18 9.49 -2.67
N SER A 11 7.61 8.36 -3.10
CA SER A 11 6.87 8.21 -4.36
C SER A 11 5.35 8.12 -4.18
N GLY A 12 4.80 8.68 -3.11
CA GLY A 12 3.35 8.89 -3.04
C GLY A 12 2.87 9.82 -4.15
N LEU A 13 1.55 9.86 -4.40
CA LEU A 13 0.97 10.68 -5.48
C LEU A 13 1.44 12.14 -5.48
N GLY A 14 1.61 12.76 -4.31
CA GLY A 14 2.14 14.13 -4.22
C GLY A 14 3.56 14.25 -4.80
N GLY A 15 4.45 13.33 -4.43
CA GLY A 15 5.80 13.24 -4.96
C GLY A 15 5.85 12.91 -6.45
N LEU A 16 5.06 11.92 -6.90
CA LEU A 16 5.00 11.53 -8.32
C LEU A 16 4.42 12.64 -9.21
N ILE A 17 3.35 13.31 -8.79
CA ILE A 17 2.79 14.45 -9.54
C ILE A 17 3.77 15.62 -9.57
N ALA A 18 4.46 15.92 -8.46
CA ALA A 18 5.50 16.95 -8.44
C ALA A 18 6.65 16.59 -9.39
N GLY A 19 7.13 15.35 -9.36
CA GLY A 19 8.18 14.85 -10.24
C GLY A 19 7.79 14.89 -11.71
N ALA A 20 6.60 14.40 -12.05
CA ALA A 20 6.07 14.41 -13.41
C ALA A 20 5.92 15.84 -13.93
N THR A 21 5.41 16.76 -13.11
CA THR A 21 5.26 18.18 -13.48
C THR A 21 6.61 18.86 -13.71
N LEU A 22 7.60 18.62 -12.83
CA LEU A 22 8.95 19.15 -12.99
C LEU A 22 9.65 18.58 -14.23
N ALA A 23 9.52 17.27 -14.47
CA ALA A 23 10.05 16.60 -15.66
C ALA A 23 9.41 17.13 -16.95
N LEU A 24 8.11 17.42 -16.93
CA LEU A 24 7.41 18.07 -18.04
C LEU A 24 8.01 19.45 -18.37
N TRP A 25 8.50 20.19 -17.38
CA TRP A 25 9.20 21.48 -17.61
C TRP A 25 10.69 21.33 -17.90
N GLY A 26 11.14 20.12 -18.26
CA GLY A 26 12.53 19.83 -18.61
C GLY A 26 13.48 19.79 -17.43
N LYS A 27 12.97 19.73 -16.18
CA LYS A 27 13.82 19.58 -15.00
C LYS A 27 14.16 18.11 -14.78
N LYS A 28 15.43 17.86 -14.47
CA LYS A 28 15.96 16.53 -14.23
C LYS A 28 15.73 16.17 -12.77
N VAL A 29 14.81 15.23 -12.54
CA VAL A 29 14.37 14.84 -11.20
C VAL A 29 14.77 13.42 -10.88
N ILE A 30 15.05 13.16 -9.61
CA ILE A 30 15.21 11.81 -9.07
C ILE A 30 14.25 11.62 -7.90
N VAL A 31 13.42 10.59 -7.96
CA VAL A 31 12.53 10.19 -6.88
C VAL A 31 13.17 9.01 -6.15
N LEU A 32 13.32 9.15 -4.83
CA LEU A 32 13.83 8.09 -3.95
C LEU A 32 12.67 7.54 -3.12
N GLU A 33 12.40 6.25 -3.27
CA GLU A 33 11.33 5.52 -2.58
C GLU A 33 11.93 4.42 -1.73
N GLN A 34 11.56 4.33 -0.45
CA GLN A 34 12.07 3.31 0.46
C GLN A 34 11.53 1.90 0.17
N HIS A 35 10.31 1.80 -0.35
CA HIS A 35 9.70 0.51 -0.67
C HIS A 35 10.24 -0.03 -1.99
N TYR A 36 10.19 -1.35 -2.20
CA TYR A 36 10.46 -1.97 -3.51
C TYR A 36 9.42 -1.65 -4.61
N ILE A 37 8.35 -0.91 -4.29
CA ILE A 37 7.29 -0.50 -5.22
C ILE A 37 6.99 0.99 -5.05
N ALA A 38 6.74 1.69 -6.15
CA ALA A 38 6.40 3.12 -6.13
C ALA A 38 4.88 3.34 -6.04
N GLY A 39 4.46 4.40 -5.34
CA GLY A 39 3.05 4.83 -5.25
C GLY A 39 2.55 5.18 -3.85
N GLY A 40 3.25 4.77 -2.79
CA GLY A 40 2.79 4.94 -1.41
C GLY A 40 1.45 4.24 -1.16
N CYS A 41 0.41 4.95 -0.71
CA CYS A 41 -0.94 4.39 -0.57
C CYS A 41 -1.66 4.15 -1.92
N ALA A 42 -1.11 4.62 -3.04
CA ALA A 42 -1.62 4.34 -4.39
C ALA A 42 -0.88 3.12 -4.98
N THR A 43 -0.94 2.01 -4.26
CA THR A 43 -0.29 0.75 -4.64
C THR A 43 -1.27 -0.41 -4.56
N ALA A 44 -0.89 -1.53 -5.17
CA ALA A 44 -1.60 -2.78 -5.05
C ALA A 44 -0.60 -3.91 -4.76
N PHE A 45 -1.07 -5.03 -4.20
CA PHE A 45 -0.26 -6.22 -3.96
C PHE A 45 -0.97 -7.50 -4.41
N LYS A 46 -0.22 -8.52 -4.79
CA LYS A 46 -0.79 -9.80 -5.28
C LYS A 46 -0.93 -10.81 -4.13
N ARG A 47 -2.06 -11.50 -4.08
CA ARG A 47 -2.31 -12.72 -3.27
C ARG A 47 -3.10 -13.72 -4.09
N LYS A 48 -2.59 -14.93 -4.27
CA LYS A 48 -3.19 -15.91 -5.19
C LYS A 48 -3.48 -15.26 -6.56
N ASP A 49 -4.72 -15.36 -7.03
CA ASP A 49 -5.19 -14.76 -8.28
C ASP A 49 -5.70 -13.33 -8.13
N TYR A 50 -5.67 -12.74 -6.93
CA TYR A 50 -6.23 -11.42 -6.63
C TYR A 50 -5.16 -10.34 -6.56
N LEU A 51 -5.44 -9.21 -7.19
CA LEU A 51 -4.69 -7.95 -7.04
C LEU A 51 -5.44 -7.10 -6.01
N MET A 52 -4.87 -7.01 -4.80
CA MET A 52 -5.45 -6.31 -3.67
C MET A 52 -5.11 -4.82 -3.74
N GLU A 53 -6.12 -3.99 -3.97
CA GLU A 53 -6.01 -2.52 -3.94
C GLU A 53 -5.81 -2.02 -2.50
N VAL A 54 -4.76 -1.25 -2.24
CA VAL A 54 -4.38 -0.82 -0.88
C VAL A 54 -5.21 0.35 -0.37
N GLY A 55 -5.44 1.37 -1.18
CA GLY A 55 -5.93 2.66 -0.69
C GLY A 55 -7.00 3.33 -1.54
N LEU A 56 -7.16 2.91 -2.80
CA LEU A 56 -8.19 3.47 -3.67
C LEU A 56 -9.53 2.77 -3.46
N HIS A 57 -10.39 3.38 -2.66
CA HIS A 57 -11.81 3.07 -2.70
C HIS A 57 -12.46 3.69 -3.94
N GLU A 58 -12.31 5.00 -4.11
CA GLU A 58 -12.77 5.78 -5.26
C GLU A 58 -12.12 7.17 -5.22
N ILE A 59 -12.05 7.84 -6.38
CA ILE A 59 -11.60 9.23 -6.54
C ILE A 59 -12.81 10.09 -6.87
N ASP A 60 -13.01 11.15 -6.11
CA ASP A 60 -14.07 12.11 -6.36
C ASP A 60 -13.91 12.83 -7.71
N GLY A 61 -15.02 13.05 -8.40
CA GLY A 61 -15.12 14.05 -9.45
C GLY A 61 -14.65 13.60 -10.83
N LEU A 62 -13.60 14.22 -11.37
CA LEU A 62 -13.08 14.05 -12.74
C LEU A 62 -14.00 14.49 -13.91
N HIS A 63 -15.15 15.08 -13.58
CA HIS A 63 -16.01 15.78 -14.52
C HIS A 63 -15.33 17.03 -15.12
N GLU A 64 -15.92 17.60 -16.17
CA GLU A 64 -15.31 18.68 -16.98
C GLU A 64 -14.81 19.89 -16.19
N THR A 65 -15.51 20.25 -15.11
CA THR A 65 -15.17 21.41 -14.28
C THR A 65 -14.37 21.06 -13.03
N ASP A 66 -13.93 19.80 -12.88
CA ASP A 66 -13.13 19.35 -11.75
C ASP A 66 -11.73 19.96 -11.80
N PRO A 67 -11.19 20.50 -10.69
CA PRO A 67 -9.86 21.12 -10.71
C PRO A 67 -8.70 20.13 -10.92
N LYS A 68 -8.92 18.82 -10.69
CA LYS A 68 -7.91 17.78 -10.94
C LYS A 68 -7.76 17.47 -12.41
N ARG A 69 -8.86 17.55 -13.17
CA ARG A 69 -8.91 17.23 -14.59
C ARG A 69 -7.80 17.92 -15.41
N PRO A 70 -7.63 19.26 -15.36
CA PRO A 70 -6.57 19.92 -16.13
C PRO A 70 -5.14 19.52 -15.70
N ILE A 71 -4.95 19.10 -14.45
CA ILE A 71 -3.64 18.60 -13.96
C ILE A 71 -3.35 17.23 -14.59
N LEU A 72 -4.33 16.34 -14.58
CA LEU A 72 -4.21 15.00 -15.13
C LEU A 72 -4.10 15.03 -16.67
N GLU A 73 -4.85 15.91 -17.34
CA GLU A 73 -4.72 16.17 -18.79
C GLU A 73 -3.34 16.71 -19.15
N LEU A 74 -2.82 17.69 -18.39
CA LEU A 74 -1.46 18.23 -18.61
C LEU A 74 -0.38 17.14 -18.52
N LEU A 75 -0.60 16.15 -17.67
CA LEU A 75 0.29 15.01 -17.49
C LEU A 75 -0.06 13.82 -18.39
N GLY A 76 -1.01 13.94 -19.32
CA GLY A 76 -1.42 12.89 -20.27
C GLY A 76 -2.04 11.65 -19.60
N VAL A 77 -2.49 11.75 -18.35
CA VAL A 77 -2.91 10.57 -17.56
C VAL A 77 -4.06 9.83 -18.23
N PHE A 78 -5.01 10.57 -18.82
CA PHE A 78 -6.17 9.99 -19.50
C PHE A 78 -5.82 9.25 -20.80
N ASP A 79 -4.58 9.36 -21.30
CA ASP A 79 -4.15 8.68 -22.54
C ASP A 79 -3.85 7.18 -22.31
N GLU A 80 -3.42 6.82 -21.09
CA GLU A 80 -3.02 5.44 -20.74
C GLU A 80 -3.71 4.90 -19.47
N VAL A 81 -4.38 5.75 -18.68
CA VAL A 81 -5.07 5.35 -17.44
C VAL A 81 -6.58 5.55 -17.58
N GLU A 82 -7.32 4.44 -17.56
CA GLU A 82 -8.77 4.44 -17.63
C GLU A 82 -9.38 4.61 -16.23
N PHE A 83 -10.30 5.57 -16.10
CA PHE A 83 -11.09 5.78 -14.89
C PHE A 83 -12.52 5.28 -15.12
N LEU A 84 -12.94 4.33 -14.30
CA LEU A 84 -14.25 3.71 -14.33
C LEU A 84 -15.17 4.45 -13.37
N LYS A 85 -16.28 4.98 -13.89
CA LYS A 85 -17.29 5.60 -13.03
C LYS A 85 -17.99 4.52 -12.21
N VAL A 86 -18.09 4.73 -10.90
CA VAL A 86 -18.85 3.83 -10.02
C VAL A 86 -20.37 4.02 -10.26
N PRO A 87 -21.21 2.99 -10.06
CA PRO A 87 -22.64 3.05 -10.39
C PRO A 87 -23.44 4.02 -9.50
N GLU A 88 -23.14 4.07 -8.21
CA GLU A 88 -23.73 4.98 -7.23
C GLU A 88 -22.66 5.47 -6.26
N PHE A 89 -22.97 6.52 -5.49
CA PHE A 89 -22.01 7.02 -4.51
C PHE A 89 -21.83 6.01 -3.36
N TYR A 90 -22.93 5.61 -2.73
CA TYR A 90 -22.94 4.50 -1.78
C TYR A 90 -24.36 4.07 -1.43
N HIS A 91 -24.45 2.87 -0.90
CA HIS A 91 -25.64 2.32 -0.27
C HIS A 91 -25.45 2.29 1.25
N LEU A 92 -26.34 2.93 1.99
CA LEU A 92 -26.37 2.91 3.45
C LEU A 92 -27.33 1.81 3.92
N LYS A 93 -26.82 0.88 4.75
CA LYS A 93 -27.64 -0.08 5.49
C LYS A 93 -27.59 0.19 6.98
N LYS A 94 -28.78 0.22 7.57
CA LYS A 94 -29.07 0.25 9.00
C LYS A 94 -30.20 -0.76 9.22
N GLN A 95 -30.24 -1.44 10.36
CA GLN A 95 -31.14 -2.59 10.61
C GLN A 95 -32.50 -2.58 9.88
N ASN A 96 -33.30 -1.52 10.07
CA ASN A 96 -34.63 -1.39 9.45
C ASN A 96 -34.71 -0.24 8.42
N PHE A 97 -33.57 0.27 7.94
CA PHE A 97 -33.50 1.40 7.03
C PHE A 97 -32.37 1.22 6.03
N GLN A 98 -32.68 1.38 4.75
CA GLN A 98 -31.68 1.39 3.69
C GLN A 98 -31.96 2.52 2.71
N CYS A 99 -30.91 3.15 2.19
CA CYS A 99 -31.03 4.21 1.21
C CYS A 99 -29.76 4.29 0.37
N THR A 100 -29.94 4.51 -0.93
CA THR A 100 -28.84 4.67 -1.88
C THR A 100 -28.66 6.14 -2.19
N LEU A 101 -27.49 6.69 -1.87
CA LEU A 101 -27.14 8.03 -2.31
C LEU A 101 -26.57 7.94 -3.73
N HIS A 102 -27.28 8.54 -4.67
CA HIS A 102 -26.80 8.68 -6.05
C HIS A 102 -25.88 9.90 -6.18
N HIS A 103 -25.09 9.93 -7.25
CA HIS A 103 -24.25 11.06 -7.64
C HIS A 103 -24.59 11.54 -9.06
N GLY A 104 -24.13 12.73 -9.43
CA GLY A 104 -24.40 13.36 -10.71
C GLY A 104 -25.74 14.11 -10.71
N ALA A 105 -26.28 14.32 -11.91
CA ALA A 105 -27.48 15.14 -12.12
C ALA A 105 -28.71 14.65 -11.33
N GLU A 106 -28.84 13.33 -11.15
CA GLU A 106 -30.00 12.71 -10.48
C GLU A 106 -29.91 12.70 -8.95
N ALA A 107 -28.75 13.02 -8.37
CA ALA A 107 -28.49 12.88 -6.93
C ALA A 107 -29.52 13.60 -6.07
N LYS A 108 -29.80 14.86 -6.41
CA LYS A 108 -30.75 15.70 -5.67
C LYS A 108 -32.18 15.20 -5.82
N GLU A 109 -32.60 14.85 -7.04
CA GLU A 109 -33.98 14.48 -7.34
C GLU A 109 -34.36 13.15 -6.68
N LYS A 110 -33.48 12.15 -6.77
CA LYS A 110 -33.68 10.86 -6.10
C LYS A 110 -33.70 11.00 -4.58
N LEU A 111 -32.81 11.82 -4.01
CA LEU A 111 -32.82 12.06 -2.57
C LEU A 111 -34.10 12.77 -2.09
N ILE A 112 -34.67 13.68 -2.90
CA ILE A 112 -35.97 14.30 -2.61
C ILE A 112 -37.10 13.26 -2.70
N ALA A 113 -37.05 12.34 -3.65
CA ALA A 113 -38.03 11.27 -3.77
C ALA A 113 -38.01 10.32 -2.56
N ASP A 114 -36.82 10.01 -2.03
CA ASP A 114 -36.65 9.18 -0.83
C ASP A 114 -37.06 9.93 0.47
N PHE A 115 -36.96 11.25 0.48
CA PHE A 115 -37.26 12.11 1.64
C PHE A 115 -38.15 13.32 1.28
N PRO A 116 -39.41 13.11 0.89
CA PRO A 116 -40.28 14.18 0.40
C PRO A 116 -40.50 15.29 1.44
N ASP A 117 -40.65 14.92 2.71
CA ASP A 117 -40.85 15.86 3.82
C ASP A 117 -39.61 16.72 4.13
N SER A 118 -38.43 16.28 3.67
CA SER A 118 -37.16 17.00 3.85
C SER A 118 -36.70 17.73 2.58
N LYS A 119 -37.58 17.94 1.59
CA LYS A 119 -37.26 18.63 0.32
C LYS A 119 -36.52 19.96 0.55
N ALA A 120 -37.04 20.82 1.43
CA ALA A 120 -36.44 22.13 1.72
C ALA A 120 -35.05 22.02 2.38
N GLU A 121 -34.81 20.97 3.16
CA GLU A 121 -33.51 20.70 3.79
C GLU A 121 -32.48 20.27 2.74
N ILE A 122 -32.88 19.39 1.82
CA ILE A 122 -32.05 18.90 0.71
C ILE A 122 -31.71 20.05 -0.26
N GLU A 123 -32.70 20.85 -0.65
CA GLU A 123 -32.50 22.01 -1.52
C GLU A 123 -31.50 23.01 -0.92
N ARG A 124 -31.57 23.21 0.39
CA ARG A 124 -30.63 24.08 1.11
C ARG A 124 -29.20 23.52 1.07
N PHE A 125 -29.04 22.21 1.28
CA PHE A 125 -27.74 21.54 1.23
C PHE A 125 -27.08 21.63 -0.16
N PHE A 126 -27.78 21.17 -1.21
CA PHE A 126 -27.27 21.25 -2.58
C PHE A 126 -27.07 22.70 -3.04
N GLY A 127 -27.97 23.61 -2.66
CA GLY A 127 -27.83 25.04 -2.95
C GLY A 127 -26.58 25.64 -2.31
N LEU A 128 -26.19 25.20 -1.11
CA LEU A 128 -24.97 25.64 -0.46
C LEU A 128 -23.72 25.15 -1.19
N ILE A 129 -23.69 23.87 -1.61
CA ILE A 129 -22.61 23.31 -2.45
C ILE A 129 -22.47 24.12 -3.74
N ASN A 130 -23.57 24.33 -4.47
CA ASN A 130 -23.55 25.02 -5.75
C ASN A 130 -23.04 26.46 -5.64
N ARG A 131 -23.47 27.21 -4.60
CA ARG A 131 -22.96 28.56 -4.33
C ARG A 131 -21.47 28.55 -4.00
N LEU A 132 -21.02 27.61 -3.17
CA LEU A 132 -19.61 27.47 -2.82
C LEU A 132 -18.74 27.23 -4.06
N TYR A 133 -19.14 26.30 -4.94
CA TYR A 133 -18.44 26.01 -6.19
C TYR A 133 -18.46 27.19 -7.16
N ALA A 134 -19.58 27.89 -7.29
CA ALA A 134 -19.69 29.08 -8.13
C ALA A 134 -18.75 30.20 -7.66
N GLU A 135 -18.69 30.46 -6.35
CA GLU A 135 -17.77 31.42 -5.75
C GLU A 135 -16.30 31.00 -5.96
N MET A 136 -15.96 29.72 -5.76
CA MET A 136 -14.61 29.20 -5.99
C MET A 136 -14.15 29.37 -7.44
N ARG A 137 -15.04 29.19 -8.42
CA ARG A 137 -14.72 29.40 -9.85
C ARG A 137 -14.53 30.87 -10.21
N ARG A 138 -15.21 31.78 -9.50
CA ARG A 138 -15.10 33.24 -9.71
C ARG A 138 -13.83 33.82 -9.10
N LEU A 139 -13.18 33.12 -8.16
CA LEU A 139 -11.95 33.60 -7.55
C LEU A 139 -10.86 33.81 -8.61
N PRO A 140 -10.30 35.03 -8.70
CA PRO A 140 -9.19 35.29 -9.59
C PRO A 140 -8.02 34.35 -9.34
N ARG A 141 -7.48 33.76 -10.42
CA ARG A 141 -6.24 32.97 -10.33
C ARG A 141 -5.01 33.85 -10.02
N ASN A 142 -5.10 35.15 -10.29
CA ASN A 142 -4.03 36.11 -10.03
C ASN A 142 -4.06 36.59 -8.56
N LYS A 143 -2.98 36.31 -7.81
CA LYS A 143 -2.83 36.72 -6.40
C LYS A 143 -2.92 38.23 -6.19
N TRP A 144 -2.40 39.04 -7.11
CA TRP A 144 -2.47 40.50 -7.00
C TRP A 144 -3.90 41.01 -7.13
N LEU A 145 -4.68 40.42 -8.02
CA LEU A 145 -6.09 40.76 -8.18
C LEU A 145 -6.90 40.35 -6.93
N ASN A 146 -6.57 39.22 -6.29
CA ASN A 146 -7.17 38.84 -5.01
C ASN A 146 -6.82 39.81 -3.87
N ILE A 147 -5.58 40.32 -3.82
CA ILE A 147 -5.17 41.33 -2.83
C ILE A 147 -5.94 42.64 -3.06
N LEU A 148 -6.03 43.10 -4.31
CA LEU A 148 -6.77 44.31 -4.67
C LEU A 148 -8.25 44.22 -4.29
N LEU A 149 -8.87 43.07 -4.55
CA LEU A 149 -10.28 42.82 -4.24
C LEU A 149 -10.54 42.45 -2.78
N TYR A 150 -9.51 42.41 -1.91
CA TYR A 150 -9.63 41.95 -0.53
C TYR A 150 -10.75 42.63 0.27
N PRO A 151 -10.91 43.98 0.23
CA PRO A 151 -12.01 44.66 0.93
C PRO A 151 -13.40 44.28 0.42
N LEU A 152 -13.51 43.84 -0.84
CA LEU A 152 -14.76 43.45 -1.48
C LEU A 152 -15.05 41.95 -1.35
N MET A 153 -14.08 41.14 -0.90
CA MET A 153 -14.24 39.68 -0.76
C MET A 153 -15.48 39.28 0.06
N PRO A 154 -15.84 39.95 1.17
CA PRO A 154 -17.07 39.61 1.89
C PRO A 154 -18.35 39.68 1.07
N PHE A 155 -18.38 40.54 0.05
CA PHE A 155 -19.52 40.67 -0.87
C PHE A 155 -19.39 39.74 -2.09
N LEU A 156 -18.16 39.45 -2.53
CA LEU A 156 -17.90 38.61 -3.71
C LEU A 156 -17.96 37.11 -3.42
N ILE A 157 -17.54 36.70 -2.22
CA ILE A 157 -17.45 35.30 -1.78
C ILE A 157 -18.03 35.05 -0.37
N PRO A 158 -19.27 35.51 -0.08
CA PRO A 158 -19.87 35.40 1.24
C PRO A 158 -20.02 33.95 1.72
N THR A 159 -20.26 33.00 0.81
CA THR A 159 -20.41 31.58 1.14
C THR A 159 -19.07 30.98 1.58
N ILE A 160 -17.98 31.29 0.90
CA ILE A 160 -16.64 30.84 1.29
C ILE A 160 -16.30 31.34 2.69
N ILE A 161 -16.48 32.64 2.96
CA ILE A 161 -16.15 33.21 4.28
C ILE A 161 -16.98 32.54 5.38
N LYS A 162 -18.30 32.43 5.19
CA LYS A 162 -19.18 31.81 6.17
C LYS A 162 -18.83 30.35 6.42
N THR A 163 -18.66 29.55 5.38
CA THR A 163 -18.39 28.10 5.53
C THR A 163 -17.00 27.82 6.09
N SER A 164 -16.03 28.72 5.89
CA SER A 164 -14.67 28.56 6.41
C SER A 164 -14.56 28.65 7.94
N THR A 165 -15.57 29.21 8.63
CA THR A 165 -15.59 29.39 10.08
C THR A 165 -16.49 28.40 10.82
N MET A 166 -17.23 27.55 10.10
CA MET A 166 -18.20 26.61 10.67
C MET A 166 -17.68 25.17 10.64
N ASN A 167 -18.07 24.37 11.63
CA ASN A 167 -17.91 22.91 11.56
C ASN A 167 -19.16 22.26 10.93
N THR A 168 -18.99 21.02 10.47
CA THR A 168 -19.97 20.28 9.68
C THR A 168 -21.14 19.80 10.54
N GLY A 169 -20.84 19.24 11.72
CA GLY A 169 -21.83 18.73 12.66
C GLY A 169 -22.86 19.79 13.07
N ASP A 170 -22.39 20.95 13.55
CA ASP A 170 -23.26 22.04 14.00
C ASP A 170 -24.12 22.59 12.87
N TRP A 171 -23.56 22.70 11.65
CA TRP A 171 -24.32 23.17 10.50
C TRP A 171 -25.43 22.18 10.14
N LEU A 172 -25.14 20.88 10.15
CA LEU A 172 -26.12 19.83 9.86
C LEU A 172 -27.23 19.80 10.93
N ASP A 173 -26.89 19.83 12.22
CA ASP A 173 -27.89 19.85 13.31
C ASP A 173 -28.80 21.08 13.25
N THR A 174 -28.24 22.21 12.81
CA THR A 174 -29.00 23.45 12.64
C THR A 174 -29.96 23.36 11.45
N ASN A 175 -29.53 22.80 10.31
CA ASN A 175 -30.22 22.94 9.03
C ASN A 175 -30.97 21.70 8.55
N ILE A 176 -30.68 20.51 9.09
CA ILE A 176 -31.26 19.23 8.68
C ILE A 176 -31.84 18.57 9.94
N LYS A 177 -33.17 18.56 10.08
CA LYS A 177 -33.85 18.02 11.27
C LYS A 177 -34.09 16.53 11.16
N ASN A 178 -34.19 16.00 9.94
CA ASN A 178 -34.34 14.58 9.72
C ASN A 178 -33.01 13.83 9.98
N GLU A 179 -32.95 13.05 11.05
CA GLU A 179 -31.75 12.27 11.42
C GLU A 179 -31.39 11.18 10.38
N ALA A 180 -32.38 10.58 9.73
CA ALA A 180 -32.12 9.59 8.68
C ALA A 180 -31.47 10.27 7.46
N LEU A 181 -31.94 11.46 7.07
CA LEU A 181 -31.31 12.25 6.03
C LEU A 181 -29.88 12.67 6.41
N LYS A 182 -29.64 13.10 7.66
CA LYS A 182 -28.27 13.40 8.13
C LYS A 182 -27.35 12.20 7.95
N ASN A 183 -27.79 11.02 8.40
CA ASN A 183 -27.02 9.79 8.25
C ASN A 183 -26.74 9.45 6.78
N VAL A 184 -27.72 9.60 5.89
CA VAL A 184 -27.54 9.40 4.43
C VAL A 184 -26.54 10.40 3.85
N LEU A 185 -26.56 11.66 4.26
CA LEU A 185 -25.63 12.68 3.73
C LEU A 185 -24.20 12.54 4.24
N THR A 186 -24.01 11.83 5.36
CA THR A 186 -22.72 11.74 6.06
C THR A 186 -22.20 10.31 6.22
N ALA A 187 -22.77 9.32 5.55
CA ALA A 187 -22.33 7.92 5.73
C ALA A 187 -20.86 7.74 5.34
N ASN A 188 -20.38 8.50 4.36
CA ASN A 188 -18.99 8.48 3.88
C ASN A 188 -18.01 9.35 4.68
N LEU A 189 -18.36 9.83 5.89
CA LEU A 189 -17.47 10.69 6.69
C LEU A 189 -16.08 10.08 6.90
N GLY A 190 -15.98 8.75 6.98
CA GLY A 190 -14.72 8.03 7.14
C GLY A 190 -13.70 8.27 6.01
N TYR A 191 -14.11 8.85 4.89
CA TYR A 191 -13.21 9.28 3.81
C TYR A 191 -12.39 10.53 4.18
N TYR A 192 -12.83 11.27 5.19
CA TYR A 192 -12.29 12.58 5.57
C TYR A 192 -11.90 12.67 7.05
N THR A 193 -12.69 12.03 7.93
CA THR A 193 -12.63 12.22 9.38
C THR A 193 -13.39 11.12 10.15
N ASP A 194 -13.18 11.09 11.46
CA ASP A 194 -13.93 10.35 12.47
C ASP A 194 -14.83 11.23 13.35
N ASP A 195 -14.84 12.56 13.14
CA ASP A 195 -15.60 13.50 13.99
C ASP A 195 -16.19 14.67 13.16
N PRO A 196 -17.51 14.64 12.86
CA PRO A 196 -18.14 15.71 12.07
C PRO A 196 -18.16 17.07 12.79
N TYR A 197 -18.06 17.11 14.12
CA TYR A 197 -18.05 18.36 14.90
C TYR A 197 -16.65 19.00 14.95
N ASN A 198 -15.62 18.25 14.58
CA ASN A 198 -14.27 18.78 14.34
C ASN A 198 -14.02 19.07 12.85
N LEU A 199 -14.86 18.58 11.92
CA LEU A 199 -14.68 18.76 10.48
C LEU A 199 -15.08 20.15 9.99
N SER A 200 -14.22 20.83 9.24
CA SER A 200 -14.57 22.09 8.56
C SER A 200 -15.69 21.88 7.55
N LEU A 201 -16.75 22.69 7.65
CA LEU A 201 -17.87 22.66 6.71
C LEU A 201 -17.42 22.94 5.27
N MET A 202 -16.52 23.91 5.07
CA MET A 202 -16.00 24.21 3.73
C MET A 202 -15.26 23.00 3.13
N TYR A 203 -14.43 22.30 3.92
CA TYR A 203 -13.73 21.10 3.44
C TYR A 203 -14.73 19.99 3.09
N PHE A 204 -15.71 19.73 3.96
CA PHE A 204 -16.77 18.76 3.71
C PHE A 204 -17.54 19.07 2.44
N LEU A 205 -18.04 20.29 2.25
CA LEU A 205 -18.85 20.66 1.08
C LEU A 205 -18.06 20.60 -0.22
N MET A 206 -16.76 20.94 -0.20
CA MET A 206 -15.88 20.79 -1.37
C MET A 206 -15.65 19.31 -1.72
N ALA A 207 -15.38 18.45 -0.74
CA ALA A 207 -15.19 17.03 -1.03
C ALA A 207 -16.50 16.34 -1.43
N GLN A 208 -17.56 16.55 -0.64
CA GLN A 208 -18.88 16.00 -0.87
C GLN A 208 -19.50 16.49 -2.17
N GLY A 209 -19.35 17.78 -2.50
CA GLY A 209 -19.81 18.34 -3.77
C GLY A 209 -19.09 17.74 -4.98
N SER A 210 -17.82 17.35 -4.83
CA SER A 210 -17.07 16.72 -5.91
C SER A 210 -17.63 15.35 -6.25
N TYR A 211 -17.92 14.54 -5.22
CA TYR A 211 -18.63 13.26 -5.39
C TYR A 211 -20.06 13.45 -5.89
N LEU A 212 -20.85 14.35 -5.29
CA LEU A 212 -22.24 14.54 -5.66
C LEU A 212 -22.42 15.09 -7.08
N ASN A 213 -21.48 15.89 -7.59
CA ASN A 213 -21.56 16.43 -8.94
C ASN A 213 -20.90 15.52 -10.00
N GLY A 214 -19.71 14.98 -9.71
CA GLY A 214 -18.93 14.22 -10.69
C GLY A 214 -19.05 12.70 -10.56
N GLY A 215 -19.41 12.21 -9.37
CA GLY A 215 -19.41 10.80 -9.00
C GLY A 215 -18.07 10.33 -8.45
N GLY A 216 -18.04 9.06 -8.01
CA GLY A 216 -16.82 8.34 -7.70
C GLY A 216 -16.23 7.68 -8.95
N ASN A 217 -14.91 7.56 -8.99
CA ASN A 217 -14.22 6.89 -10.08
C ASN A 217 -13.14 5.94 -9.54
N PHE A 218 -13.05 4.75 -10.12
CA PHE A 218 -12.02 3.76 -9.83
C PHE A 218 -10.97 3.72 -10.94
N VAL A 219 -9.70 3.49 -10.63
CA VAL A 219 -8.65 3.34 -11.65
C VAL A 219 -8.64 1.89 -12.11
N LYS A 220 -8.88 1.64 -13.40
CA LYS A 220 -8.85 0.28 -13.96
C LYS A 220 -7.48 -0.38 -13.73
N GLY A 221 -7.48 -1.62 -13.23
CA GLY A 221 -6.27 -2.33 -12.81
C GLY A 221 -5.72 -1.89 -11.44
N GLY A 222 -6.45 -1.06 -10.70
CA GLY A 222 -6.06 -0.53 -9.40
C GLY A 222 -5.17 0.71 -9.46
N SER A 223 -4.92 1.30 -8.30
CA SER A 223 -4.15 2.52 -8.13
C SER A 223 -2.69 2.40 -8.57
N GLN A 224 -2.14 1.18 -8.56
CA GLN A 224 -0.80 0.90 -9.06
C GLN A 224 -0.66 1.28 -10.55
N SER A 225 -1.73 1.18 -11.36
CA SER A 225 -1.72 1.61 -12.76
C SER A 225 -1.39 3.09 -12.91
N LEU A 226 -2.00 3.95 -12.08
CA LEU A 226 -1.74 5.38 -12.06
C LEU A 226 -0.31 5.68 -11.62
N SER A 227 0.15 5.03 -10.54
CA SER A 227 1.51 5.18 -10.04
C SER A 227 2.57 4.76 -11.07
N ASN A 228 2.36 3.63 -11.74
CA ASN A 228 3.24 3.14 -12.81
C ASN A 228 3.26 4.09 -14.02
N TYR A 229 2.10 4.65 -14.39
CA TYR A 229 2.04 5.66 -15.45
C TYR A 229 2.90 6.88 -15.11
N LEU A 230 2.77 7.43 -13.89
CA LEU A 230 3.55 8.60 -13.47
C LEU A 230 5.05 8.31 -13.39
N VAL A 231 5.44 7.10 -12.96
CA VAL A 231 6.84 6.65 -13.00
C VAL A 231 7.37 6.67 -14.44
N ARG A 232 6.68 5.98 -15.37
CA ARG A 232 7.07 5.97 -16.80
C ARG A 232 7.11 7.38 -17.39
N PHE A 233 6.18 8.25 -17.00
CA PHE A 233 6.12 9.62 -17.48
C PHE A 233 7.37 10.44 -17.10
N ILE A 234 7.86 10.26 -15.86
CA ILE A 234 9.10 10.87 -15.36
C ILE A 234 10.31 10.31 -16.12
N GLU A 235 10.39 8.99 -16.26
CA GLU A 235 11.52 8.30 -16.89
C GLU A 235 11.64 8.59 -18.39
N LYS A 236 10.53 8.62 -19.13
CA LYS A 236 10.48 9.02 -20.55
C LYS A 236 10.99 10.46 -20.78
N ARG A 237 11.00 11.30 -19.75
CA ARG A 237 11.52 12.69 -19.78
C ARG A 237 12.91 12.82 -19.15
N GLY A 238 13.56 11.68 -18.90
CA GLY A 238 14.92 11.56 -18.39
C GLY A 238 15.07 11.99 -16.93
N GLY A 239 14.01 11.86 -16.12
CA GLY A 239 14.14 11.71 -14.67
C GLY A 239 14.36 10.25 -14.30
N GLN A 240 14.50 9.96 -13.00
CA GLN A 240 14.64 8.60 -12.48
C GLN A 240 13.72 8.38 -11.28
N VAL A 241 13.22 7.15 -11.12
CA VAL A 241 12.52 6.71 -9.92
C VAL A 241 13.21 5.48 -9.36
N LEU A 242 13.81 5.60 -8.18
CA LEU A 242 14.56 4.52 -7.55
C LEU A 242 13.87 4.07 -6.27
N THR A 243 13.39 2.83 -6.29
CA THR A 243 12.78 2.11 -5.16
C THR A 243 13.83 1.53 -4.22
N GLY A 244 13.47 1.10 -3.00
CA GLY A 244 14.40 0.58 -2.00
C GLY A 244 15.49 1.55 -1.53
N LYS A 245 15.32 2.86 -1.70
CA LYS A 245 16.26 3.90 -1.27
C LYS A 245 15.64 4.69 -0.12
N PHE A 246 16.15 4.46 1.10
CA PHE A 246 15.68 5.12 2.31
C PHE A 246 16.51 6.39 2.56
N VAL A 247 15.89 7.56 2.40
CA VAL A 247 16.51 8.85 2.70
C VAL A 247 16.60 9.06 4.21
N GLU A 248 17.80 9.29 4.71
CA GLU A 248 18.05 9.47 6.14
C GLU A 248 18.15 10.95 6.51
N GLU A 249 18.85 11.73 5.69
CA GLU A 249 19.14 13.13 6.01
C GLU A 249 18.98 14.02 4.79
N ILE A 250 18.58 15.27 5.04
CA ILE A 250 18.62 16.36 4.08
C ILE A 250 19.91 17.14 4.31
N LEU A 251 20.74 17.23 3.28
CA LEU A 251 22.00 17.94 3.31
C LEU A 251 21.76 19.46 3.21
N VAL A 252 22.40 20.21 4.11
CA VAL A 252 22.22 21.66 4.23
C VAL A 252 23.55 22.37 4.12
N GLU A 253 23.64 23.36 3.24
CA GLU A 253 24.78 24.27 3.11
C GLU A 253 24.24 25.69 2.95
N ASN A 254 24.88 26.70 3.54
CA ASN A 254 24.48 28.11 3.38
C ASN A 254 22.96 28.37 3.58
N ASN A 255 22.37 27.75 4.60
CA ASN A 255 20.95 27.86 4.95
C ASN A 255 19.97 27.43 3.84
N GLN A 256 20.37 26.50 2.96
CA GLN A 256 19.53 25.93 1.91
C GLN A 256 19.72 24.41 1.82
N ALA A 257 18.66 23.69 1.45
CA ALA A 257 18.77 22.28 1.08
C ALA A 257 19.57 22.14 -0.21
N VAL A 258 20.59 21.29 -0.20
CA VAL A 258 21.49 21.05 -1.34
C VAL A 258 21.54 19.60 -1.78
N GLY A 259 20.86 18.70 -1.07
CA GLY A 259 20.93 17.27 -1.36
C GLY A 259 20.28 16.42 -0.29
N VAL A 260 20.47 15.12 -0.40
CA VAL A 260 20.08 14.13 0.59
C VAL A 260 21.17 13.06 0.74
N SER A 261 21.20 12.41 1.88
CA SER A 261 21.89 11.14 2.06
C SER A 261 20.86 10.01 2.20
N TYR A 262 21.14 8.85 1.59
CA TYR A 262 20.26 7.68 1.63
C TYR A 262 21.07 6.40 1.72
N ARG A 263 20.39 5.33 2.13
CA ARG A 263 20.92 3.97 2.13
C ARG A 263 19.99 3.02 1.39
N ASP A 264 20.51 1.84 1.06
CA ASP A 264 19.64 0.77 0.59
C ASP A 264 18.76 0.26 1.74
N THR A 265 17.48 0.05 1.44
CA THR A 265 16.49 -0.39 2.45
C THR A 265 16.63 -1.87 2.75
N PHE A 266 17.12 -2.66 1.78
CA PHE A 266 17.15 -4.12 1.86
C PHE A 266 18.56 -4.65 2.12
N ASN A 267 19.59 -3.93 1.70
CA ASN A 267 20.98 -4.28 2.00
C ASN A 267 21.59 -3.31 3.03
N SER A 268 21.63 -3.71 4.30
CA SER A 268 22.24 -2.91 5.36
C SER A 268 23.77 -2.82 5.28
N SER A 269 24.43 -3.72 4.56
CA SER A 269 25.88 -3.70 4.34
C SER A 269 26.27 -2.67 3.27
N ALA A 270 25.33 -2.23 2.43
CA ALA A 270 25.57 -1.22 1.41
C ALA A 270 25.93 0.13 2.04
N ALA A 271 26.97 0.78 1.50
CA ALA A 271 27.41 2.08 1.99
C ALA A 271 26.34 3.15 1.79
N LYS A 272 26.30 4.10 2.73
CA LYS A 272 25.48 5.30 2.62
C LYS A 272 25.96 6.15 1.44
N GLN A 273 25.02 6.63 0.65
CA GLN A 273 25.27 7.43 -0.56
C GLN A 273 24.70 8.85 -0.39
N SER A 274 25.32 9.81 -1.06
CA SER A 274 24.90 11.22 -1.05
C SER A 274 24.57 11.69 -2.46
N LEU A 275 23.47 12.43 -2.60
CA LEU A 275 23.02 13.03 -3.85
C LEU A 275 22.78 14.52 -3.67
N TYR A 276 23.17 15.30 -4.67
CA TYR A 276 23.10 16.77 -4.63
C TYR A 276 22.17 17.33 -5.70
N ALA A 277 21.41 18.36 -5.33
CA ALA A 277 20.43 18.98 -6.19
C ALA A 277 20.24 20.49 -5.97
N ASP A 278 19.52 21.15 -6.87
CA ASP A 278 19.11 22.55 -6.67
C ASP A 278 18.05 22.70 -5.60
N SER A 279 17.24 21.67 -5.41
CA SER A 279 16.12 21.64 -4.47
C SER A 279 15.81 20.22 -3.99
N VAL A 280 15.11 20.14 -2.85
CA VAL A 280 14.57 18.90 -2.30
C VAL A 280 13.06 19.07 -2.13
N VAL A 281 12.29 18.07 -2.56
CA VAL A 281 10.83 18.01 -2.35
C VAL A 281 10.52 16.81 -1.48
N ALA A 282 9.96 17.04 -0.30
CA ALA A 282 9.53 15.98 0.60
C ALA A 282 8.06 15.63 0.37
N ASN A 283 7.78 14.40 -0.06
CA ASN A 283 6.45 13.78 0.01
C ASN A 283 6.24 13.04 1.35
N ALA A 284 7.32 12.72 2.07
CA ALA A 284 7.24 12.17 3.42
C ALA A 284 6.49 13.09 4.41
N ALA A 285 5.93 12.49 5.46
CA ALA A 285 5.23 13.22 6.51
C ALA A 285 6.16 14.25 7.17
N GLN A 286 5.66 15.47 7.41
CA GLN A 286 6.50 16.56 7.92
C GLN A 286 7.16 16.27 9.28
N PRO A 287 6.51 15.56 10.24
CA PRO A 287 7.18 15.13 11.47
C PRO A 287 8.38 14.20 11.21
N ILE A 288 8.33 13.39 10.15
CA ILE A 288 9.46 12.54 9.73
C ILE A 288 10.54 13.39 9.05
N VAL A 289 10.15 14.33 8.19
CA VAL A 289 11.11 15.26 7.56
C VAL A 289 11.85 16.10 8.59
N ALA A 290 11.20 16.48 9.71
CA ALA A 290 11.89 17.16 10.80
C ALA A 290 13.07 16.35 11.33
N GLN A 291 12.94 15.02 11.42
CA GLN A 291 14.01 14.12 11.87
C GLN A 291 15.16 14.03 10.85
N MET A 292 14.87 14.19 9.56
CA MET A 292 15.87 14.21 8.48
C MET A 292 16.68 15.51 8.44
N LEU A 293 16.26 16.56 9.15
CA LEU A 293 16.93 17.86 9.12
C LEU A 293 18.00 17.98 10.23
N PRO A 294 19.09 18.74 9.99
CA PRO A 294 19.99 19.17 11.04
C PRO A 294 19.39 20.33 11.86
N GLU A 295 19.96 20.62 13.01
CA GLU A 295 19.63 21.85 13.76
C GLU A 295 20.15 23.10 13.02
N PRO A 296 19.48 24.27 13.14
CA PRO A 296 18.26 24.52 13.93
C PRO A 296 16.95 24.15 13.18
N TYR A 297 17.02 23.60 11.97
CA TYR A 297 15.86 23.39 11.10
C TYR A 297 14.95 22.26 11.57
N ARG A 298 15.53 21.22 12.19
CA ARG A 298 14.81 20.16 12.88
C ARG A 298 13.85 20.74 13.91
N SER A 299 14.38 21.45 14.91
CA SER A 299 13.57 22.04 15.97
C SER A 299 12.54 23.05 15.42
N LYS A 300 12.93 23.87 14.44
CA LYS A 300 12.00 24.82 13.80
C LYS A 300 10.81 24.11 13.13
N LEU A 301 11.05 23.07 12.33
CA LEU A 301 9.95 22.35 11.68
C LEU A 301 9.08 21.62 12.70
N ALA A 302 9.70 20.92 13.66
CA ALA A 302 9.00 20.20 14.72
C ALA A 302 8.07 21.13 15.52
N GLN A 303 8.57 22.28 15.97
CA GLN A 303 7.77 23.27 16.70
C GLN A 303 6.63 23.85 15.87
N LYS A 304 6.84 24.07 14.56
CA LYS A 304 5.79 24.59 13.68
C LYS A 304 4.63 23.61 13.49
N VAL A 305 4.91 22.31 13.42
CA VAL A 305 3.88 21.28 13.18
C VAL A 305 3.34 20.65 14.45
N ALA A 306 4.02 20.79 15.60
CA ALA A 306 3.59 20.23 16.89
C ALA A 306 2.15 20.61 17.30
N PRO A 307 1.61 21.82 17.01
CA PRO A 307 0.23 22.15 17.35
C PRO A 307 -0.82 21.47 16.47
N LEU A 308 -0.42 20.77 15.40
CA LEU A 308 -1.35 20.17 14.46
C LEU A 308 -1.80 18.78 14.95
N GLU A 309 -3.12 18.59 15.00
CA GLU A 309 -3.74 17.33 15.38
C GLU A 309 -3.68 16.33 14.22
N LEU A 310 -3.28 15.09 14.51
CA LEU A 310 -3.20 14.01 13.55
C LEU A 310 -4.58 13.39 13.32
N ALA A 311 -4.90 13.10 12.06
CA ALA A 311 -6.15 12.43 11.71
C ALA A 311 -6.15 10.96 12.14
N CYS A 312 -7.33 10.35 12.17
CA CYS A 312 -7.52 8.92 12.39
C CYS A 312 -6.82 8.07 11.30
N SER A 313 -6.71 6.77 11.57
CA SER A 313 -6.20 5.77 10.64
C SER A 313 -7.35 4.88 10.15
N LEU A 314 -7.02 3.84 9.38
CA LEU A 314 -7.94 2.88 8.82
C LEU A 314 -7.49 1.45 9.11
N LEU A 315 -8.47 0.56 9.28
CA LEU A 315 -8.30 -0.88 9.22
C LEU A 315 -8.97 -1.37 7.94
N THR A 316 -8.26 -2.22 7.21
CA THR A 316 -8.68 -2.79 5.94
C THR A 316 -8.59 -4.30 6.00
N ILE A 317 -9.65 -5.00 5.58
CA ILE A 317 -9.63 -6.45 5.33
C ILE A 317 -9.77 -6.64 3.83
N TYR A 318 -8.72 -7.15 3.19
CA TYR A 318 -8.71 -7.50 1.78
C TYR A 318 -9.33 -8.88 1.60
N LEU A 319 -10.25 -9.04 0.65
CA LEU A 319 -11.05 -10.25 0.47
C LEU A 319 -10.98 -10.71 -0.99
N GLY A 320 -10.68 -11.99 -1.22
CA GLY A 320 -10.73 -12.62 -2.53
C GLY A 320 -11.81 -13.70 -2.58
N PHE A 321 -12.79 -13.52 -3.47
CA PHE A 321 -13.92 -14.42 -3.64
C PHE A 321 -13.83 -15.18 -4.96
N ASN A 322 -14.11 -16.49 -4.94
CA ASN A 322 -14.11 -17.33 -6.14
C ASN A 322 -15.43 -17.30 -6.93
N THR A 323 -16.22 -16.25 -6.75
CA THR A 323 -17.47 -16.03 -7.46
C THR A 323 -17.64 -14.55 -7.79
N ASP A 324 -18.61 -14.27 -8.66
CA ASP A 324 -19.14 -12.92 -8.86
C ASP A 324 -20.13 -12.63 -7.72
N LEU A 325 -19.80 -11.65 -6.87
CA LEU A 325 -20.60 -11.32 -5.69
C LEU A 325 -22.02 -10.82 -6.02
N LYS A 326 -22.29 -10.37 -7.26
CA LYS A 326 -23.65 -10.02 -7.70
C LYS A 326 -24.60 -11.22 -7.60
N LYS A 327 -24.08 -12.45 -7.78
CA LYS A 327 -24.86 -13.69 -7.64
C LYS A 327 -25.35 -13.92 -6.21
N LEU A 328 -24.70 -13.28 -5.23
CA LEU A 328 -25.03 -13.37 -3.81
C LEU A 328 -25.84 -12.15 -3.32
N GLY A 329 -26.32 -11.30 -4.24
CA GLY A 329 -27.10 -10.11 -3.92
C GLY A 329 -26.29 -8.88 -3.51
N VAL A 330 -24.96 -8.91 -3.65
CA VAL A 330 -24.09 -7.73 -3.43
C VAL A 330 -24.15 -6.81 -4.66
N ASN A 331 -25.26 -6.07 -4.78
CA ASN A 331 -25.60 -5.27 -5.97
C ASN A 331 -25.11 -3.81 -5.92
N HIS A 332 -24.34 -3.45 -4.90
CA HIS A 332 -23.84 -2.10 -4.69
C HIS A 332 -22.31 -2.09 -4.67
N TYR A 333 -21.71 -1.04 -5.24
CA TYR A 333 -20.25 -0.87 -5.27
C TYR A 333 -19.70 -0.65 -3.86
N SER A 334 -20.34 0.24 -3.10
CA SER A 334 -19.96 0.61 -1.74
C SER A 334 -21.17 0.51 -0.82
N THR A 335 -21.14 -0.43 0.14
CA THR A 335 -22.19 -0.61 1.14
C THR A 335 -21.67 -0.23 2.52
N ILE A 336 -22.25 0.81 3.13
CA ILE A 336 -21.89 1.29 4.46
C ILE A 336 -22.88 0.68 5.46
N ILE A 337 -22.39 -0.16 6.36
CA ILE A 337 -23.17 -0.88 7.36
C ILE A 337 -22.98 -0.19 8.71
N GLN A 338 -24.05 0.46 9.18
CA GLN A 338 -24.04 1.14 10.48
C GLN A 338 -24.11 0.14 11.62
N GLY A 339 -23.23 0.32 12.60
CA GLY A 339 -23.09 -0.62 13.71
C GLY A 339 -24.15 -0.50 14.80
N GLN A 340 -24.70 0.69 15.05
CA GLN A 340 -25.65 0.92 16.15
C GLN A 340 -27.10 1.09 15.70
N LYS A 341 -28.05 0.53 16.47
CA LYS A 341 -29.50 0.61 16.20
C LYS A 341 -30.02 2.04 16.10
N ASN A 342 -29.57 2.93 17.00
CA ASN A 342 -30.03 4.31 17.11
C ASN A 342 -28.95 5.33 16.71
N TYR A 343 -28.17 5.01 15.68
CA TYR A 343 -27.08 5.85 15.19
C TYR A 343 -27.56 7.26 14.79
N LYS A 344 -26.97 8.29 15.40
CA LYS A 344 -27.12 9.71 15.06
C LYS A 344 -25.77 10.32 14.71
N LEU A 345 -25.78 11.51 14.10
CA LEU A 345 -24.56 12.22 13.70
C LEU A 345 -23.55 12.42 14.84
N LYS A 346 -24.02 12.72 16.05
CA LYS A 346 -23.19 12.88 17.26
C LYS A 346 -22.47 11.60 17.72
N ASP A 347 -22.94 10.44 17.27
CA ASP A 347 -22.40 9.15 17.71
C ASP A 347 -21.20 8.70 16.85
N VAL A 348 -20.91 9.38 15.73
CA VAL A 348 -19.86 8.99 14.76
C VAL A 348 -18.48 8.78 15.41
N LYS A 349 -18.08 9.68 16.31
CA LYS A 349 -16.80 9.58 17.01
C LYS A 349 -16.78 8.42 18.01
N ALA A 350 -17.86 8.27 18.77
CA ALA A 350 -18.00 7.20 19.75
C ALA A 350 -18.03 5.82 19.06
N ASP A 351 -18.69 5.72 17.91
CA ASP A 351 -18.70 4.52 17.06
C ASP A 351 -17.31 4.19 16.54
N SER A 352 -16.60 5.18 15.99
CA SER A 352 -15.23 5.03 15.47
C SER A 352 -14.25 4.53 16.53
N GLN A 353 -14.45 4.93 17.79
CA GLN A 353 -13.64 4.51 18.95
C GLN A 353 -14.23 3.31 19.73
N GLY A 354 -15.40 2.83 19.31
CA GLY A 354 -16.15 1.78 20.00
C GLY A 354 -15.66 0.36 19.71
N ASP A 355 -16.43 -0.60 20.23
CA ASP A 355 -16.16 -2.03 20.07
C ASP A 355 -16.20 -2.44 18.59
N TRP A 356 -15.18 -3.20 18.15
CA TRP A 356 -15.10 -3.80 16.81
C TRP A 356 -16.35 -4.60 16.42
N ALA A 357 -17.01 -5.25 17.39
CA ALA A 357 -18.24 -6.00 17.15
C ALA A 357 -19.43 -5.12 16.75
N GLN A 358 -19.39 -3.83 17.08
CA GLN A 358 -20.48 -2.87 16.89
C GLN A 358 -20.08 -1.65 16.06
N LYS A 359 -18.84 -1.58 15.56
CA LYS A 359 -18.33 -0.45 14.79
C LYS A 359 -18.92 -0.42 13.38
N SER A 360 -19.26 0.74 12.84
CA SER A 360 -19.69 0.85 11.44
C SER A 360 -18.53 0.52 10.50
N PHE A 361 -18.82 -0.13 9.37
CA PHE A 361 -17.81 -0.44 8.35
C PHE A 361 -18.37 -0.29 6.95
N THR A 362 -17.48 -0.11 5.98
CA THR A 362 -17.82 -0.10 4.56
C THR A 362 -17.38 -1.44 3.96
N PHE A 363 -18.25 -2.07 3.17
CA PHE A 363 -17.92 -3.18 2.31
C PHE A 363 -17.96 -2.73 0.84
N VAL A 364 -16.84 -2.91 0.15
CA VAL A 364 -16.66 -2.54 -1.25
C VAL A 364 -16.68 -3.80 -2.10
N ASN A 365 -17.53 -3.83 -3.13
CA ASN A 365 -17.54 -4.84 -4.17
C ASN A 365 -16.96 -4.26 -5.46
N TYR A 366 -15.67 -4.50 -5.71
CA TYR A 366 -15.02 -4.01 -6.94
C TYR A 366 -15.56 -4.72 -8.21
N GLY A 367 -16.30 -5.83 -8.09
CA GLY A 367 -16.95 -6.51 -9.22
C GLY A 367 -18.15 -5.76 -9.81
N MET A 368 -18.54 -4.63 -9.22
CA MET A 368 -19.56 -3.73 -9.78
C MET A 368 -19.05 -2.87 -10.93
N VAL A 369 -17.74 -2.82 -11.15
CA VAL A 369 -17.09 -2.22 -12.32
C VAL A 369 -16.08 -3.21 -12.90
N ASP A 370 -15.60 -2.99 -14.13
CA ASP A 370 -14.50 -3.79 -14.71
C ASP A 370 -13.14 -3.41 -14.06
N ALA A 371 -13.02 -3.61 -12.74
CA ALA A 371 -11.90 -3.14 -11.94
C ALA A 371 -10.57 -3.79 -12.34
N GLN A 372 -10.61 -4.96 -13.00
CA GLN A 372 -9.44 -5.79 -13.33
C GLN A 372 -8.56 -6.07 -12.10
N LEU A 373 -9.18 -6.52 -11.02
CA LEU A 373 -8.48 -6.93 -9.79
C LEU A 373 -8.47 -8.45 -9.59
N ALA A 374 -9.30 -9.19 -10.33
CA ALA A 374 -9.35 -10.65 -10.31
C ALA A 374 -9.66 -11.19 -11.71
N PRO A 375 -9.38 -12.48 -11.99
CA PRO A 375 -9.83 -13.14 -13.20
C PRO A 375 -11.36 -13.14 -13.33
N GLU A 376 -11.84 -13.38 -14.54
CA GLU A 376 -13.27 -13.52 -14.81
C GLU A 376 -13.92 -14.58 -13.89
N GLY A 377 -15.12 -14.28 -13.39
CA GLY A 377 -15.85 -15.13 -12.45
C GLY A 377 -15.37 -15.05 -10.99
N LYS A 378 -14.29 -14.33 -10.69
CA LYS A 378 -13.82 -14.04 -9.33
C LYS A 378 -13.97 -12.55 -8.99
N THR A 379 -14.02 -12.22 -7.71
CA THR A 379 -14.23 -10.83 -7.24
C THR A 379 -13.26 -10.47 -6.13
N VAL A 380 -12.75 -9.23 -6.15
CA VAL A 380 -12.08 -8.61 -4.99
C VAL A 380 -13.10 -7.78 -4.22
N GLY A 381 -13.15 -7.97 -2.91
CA GLY A 381 -13.88 -7.11 -2.00
C GLY A 381 -12.97 -6.55 -0.91
N VAL A 382 -13.42 -5.48 -0.26
CA VAL A 382 -12.70 -4.88 0.88
C VAL A 382 -13.68 -4.48 1.97
N ILE A 383 -13.35 -4.83 3.21
CA ILE A 383 -13.94 -4.18 4.40
C ILE A 383 -13.01 -3.07 4.85
N CYS A 384 -13.54 -1.87 5.10
CA CYS A 384 -12.80 -0.72 5.61
C CYS A 384 -13.53 -0.06 6.79
N THR A 385 -12.80 0.32 7.83
CA THR A 385 -13.31 1.02 9.01
C THR A 385 -12.25 1.94 9.61
N ILE A 386 -12.67 2.92 10.43
CA ILE A 386 -11.75 3.75 11.22
C ILE A 386 -10.96 2.90 12.21
N ASP A 387 -9.67 3.23 12.35
CA ASP A 387 -8.71 2.59 13.24
C ASP A 387 -7.79 3.62 13.91
N TYR A 388 -7.10 3.20 14.96
CA TYR A 388 -6.14 4.01 15.69
C TYR A 388 -4.92 3.18 16.07
N LEU A 389 -3.72 3.75 15.91
CA LEU A 389 -2.48 3.04 16.20
C LEU A 389 -2.41 2.50 17.65
N LYS A 390 -2.93 3.27 18.61
CA LYS A 390 -2.99 2.89 20.04
C LYS A 390 -3.68 1.55 20.29
N GLU A 391 -4.57 1.10 19.39
CA GLU A 391 -5.23 -0.20 19.49
C GLU A 391 -4.26 -1.38 19.27
N TRP A 392 -3.10 -1.12 18.68
CA TRP A 392 -2.15 -2.16 18.24
C TRP A 392 -0.76 -2.00 18.87
N GLU A 393 -0.60 -1.02 19.75
CA GLU A 393 0.63 -0.77 20.51
C GLU A 393 0.67 -1.62 21.79
N GLY A 394 1.88 -1.95 22.26
CA GLY A 394 2.08 -2.77 23.46
C GLY A 394 1.83 -4.27 23.31
N LEU A 395 1.38 -4.73 22.13
CA LEU A 395 1.15 -6.16 21.85
C LEU A 395 2.43 -6.86 21.37
N SER A 396 2.68 -8.08 21.86
CA SER A 396 3.62 -9.01 21.24
C SER A 396 3.16 -9.41 19.83
N GLU A 397 4.05 -10.01 19.02
CA GLU A 397 3.68 -10.43 17.67
C GLU A 397 2.53 -11.46 17.68
N ALA A 398 2.56 -12.41 18.62
CA ALA A 398 1.50 -13.41 18.76
C ALA A 398 0.15 -12.77 19.14
N GLU A 399 0.13 -11.86 20.12
CA GLU A 399 -1.09 -11.14 20.53
C GLU A 399 -1.61 -10.23 19.42
N TYR A 400 -0.71 -9.60 18.67
CA TYR A 400 -1.06 -8.78 17.51
C TYR A 400 -1.78 -9.62 16.43
N GLN A 401 -1.22 -10.79 16.07
CA GLN A 401 -1.85 -11.69 15.10
C GLN A 401 -3.19 -12.24 15.61
N GLN A 402 -3.26 -12.63 16.90
CA GLN A 402 -4.51 -13.10 17.50
C GLN A 402 -5.59 -12.02 17.52
N LYS A 403 -5.25 -10.77 17.89
CA LYS A 403 -6.19 -9.64 17.86
C LYS A 403 -6.65 -9.35 16.43
N LYS A 404 -5.73 -9.35 15.46
CA LYS A 404 -6.08 -9.18 14.03
C LYS A 404 -7.09 -10.23 13.58
N GLU A 405 -6.83 -11.49 13.89
CA GLU A 405 -7.71 -12.60 13.51
C GLU A 405 -9.08 -12.45 14.18
N ARG A 406 -9.12 -12.15 15.49
CA ARG A 406 -10.39 -11.89 16.19
C ARG A 406 -11.19 -10.76 15.54
N VAL A 407 -10.54 -9.65 15.20
CA VAL A 407 -11.19 -8.52 14.53
C VAL A 407 -11.69 -8.90 13.14
N ALA A 408 -10.91 -9.68 12.37
CA ALA A 408 -11.33 -10.20 11.07
C ALA A 408 -12.62 -11.01 11.19
N GLN A 409 -12.66 -11.98 12.11
CA GLN A 409 -13.81 -12.86 12.31
C GLN A 409 -15.08 -12.09 12.71
N LEU A 410 -14.95 -11.04 13.52
CA LEU A 410 -16.09 -10.18 13.87
C LEU A 410 -16.70 -9.48 12.65
N PHE A 411 -15.86 -8.94 11.76
CA PHE A 411 -16.34 -8.28 10.55
C PHE A 411 -16.84 -9.26 9.49
N LEU A 412 -16.18 -10.41 9.33
CA LEU A 412 -16.62 -11.47 8.41
C LEU A 412 -17.99 -12.04 8.82
N ALA A 413 -18.20 -12.32 10.10
CA ALA A 413 -19.49 -12.80 10.60
C ALA A 413 -20.61 -11.77 10.37
N ARG A 414 -20.31 -10.48 10.52
CA ARG A 414 -21.26 -9.40 10.22
C ARG A 414 -21.51 -9.25 8.72
N LEU A 415 -20.48 -9.42 7.89
CA LEU A 415 -20.66 -9.43 6.44
C LEU A 415 -21.55 -10.58 5.99
N GLU A 416 -21.39 -11.77 6.57
CA GLU A 416 -22.24 -12.94 6.29
C GLU A 416 -23.68 -12.76 6.76
N ALA A 417 -23.89 -12.11 7.90
CA ALA A 417 -25.24 -11.76 8.35
C ALA A 417 -25.95 -10.82 7.37
N GLU A 418 -25.21 -9.94 6.70
CA GLU A 418 -25.76 -9.03 5.69
C GLU A 418 -25.93 -9.68 4.30
N PHE A 419 -25.03 -10.62 3.96
CA PHE A 419 -25.02 -11.37 2.70
C PHE A 419 -24.83 -12.86 3.00
N PRO A 420 -25.92 -13.61 3.25
CA PRO A 420 -25.84 -15.02 3.61
C PRO A 420 -25.03 -15.84 2.60
N THR A 421 -24.25 -16.82 3.07
CA THR A 421 -23.38 -17.70 2.27
C THR A 421 -22.15 -17.05 1.63
N ILE A 422 -21.92 -15.74 1.82
CA ILE A 422 -20.78 -15.05 1.20
C ILE A 422 -19.42 -15.66 1.59
N LEU A 423 -19.29 -16.20 2.80
CA LEU A 423 -18.05 -16.79 3.27
C LEU A 423 -17.75 -18.16 2.65
N ASP A 424 -18.77 -18.87 2.14
CA ASP A 424 -18.58 -20.14 1.41
C ASP A 424 -17.73 -19.96 0.15
N TYR A 425 -17.68 -18.72 -0.37
CA TYR A 425 -16.93 -18.34 -1.57
C TYR A 425 -15.63 -17.57 -1.26
N LEU A 426 -15.31 -17.34 0.02
CA LEU A 426 -14.11 -16.61 0.42
C LEU A 426 -12.87 -17.52 0.30
N GLU A 427 -12.04 -17.29 -0.71
CA GLU A 427 -10.80 -18.04 -0.90
C GLU A 427 -9.63 -17.47 -0.09
N TYR A 428 -9.63 -16.18 0.21
CA TYR A 428 -8.51 -15.51 0.86
C TYR A 428 -8.96 -14.24 1.58
N TYR A 429 -8.35 -13.98 2.75
CA TYR A 429 -8.41 -12.67 3.37
C TYR A 429 -7.11 -12.30 4.09
N GLU A 430 -6.83 -11.00 4.22
CA GLU A 430 -5.71 -10.46 5.00
C GLU A 430 -6.12 -9.11 5.64
N VAL A 431 -5.69 -8.87 6.87
CA VAL A 431 -5.96 -7.62 7.61
C VAL A 431 -4.75 -6.68 7.60
N ALA A 432 -4.97 -5.41 7.24
CA ALA A 432 -4.06 -4.30 7.47
C ALA A 432 -4.63 -3.35 8.54
N THR A 433 -3.79 -2.96 9.50
CA THR A 433 -4.15 -2.07 10.60
C THR A 433 -3.42 -0.73 10.47
N ALA A 434 -3.68 0.21 11.39
CA ALA A 434 -2.88 1.42 11.54
C ALA A 434 -1.37 1.14 11.69
N LYS A 435 -0.99 0.03 12.34
CA LYS A 435 0.41 -0.42 12.44
C LYS A 435 0.97 -0.84 11.07
N THR A 436 0.15 -1.48 10.23
CA THR A 436 0.51 -1.82 8.84
C THR A 436 0.73 -0.55 8.00
N ILE A 437 -0.16 0.44 8.08
CA ILE A 437 -0.02 1.70 7.33
C ILE A 437 1.25 2.44 7.79
N LYS A 438 1.49 2.55 9.10
CA LYS A 438 2.71 3.14 9.66
C LYS A 438 3.97 2.41 9.19
N ARG A 439 3.96 1.08 9.16
CA ARG A 439 5.11 0.27 8.71
C ARG A 439 5.52 0.58 7.27
N TYR A 440 4.55 0.68 6.35
CA TYR A 440 4.85 0.85 4.92
C TYR A 440 5.02 2.29 4.48
N THR A 441 4.34 3.25 5.12
CA THR A 441 4.33 4.66 4.69
C THR A 441 5.13 5.57 5.61
N LEU A 442 5.51 5.09 6.80
CA LEU A 442 6.09 5.87 7.89
C LEU A 442 5.22 7.03 8.39
N ASN A 443 3.95 7.11 7.96
CA ASN A 443 3.04 8.12 8.45
C ASN A 443 2.87 7.99 9.97
N PRO A 444 3.11 9.06 10.75
CA PRO A 444 2.81 9.09 12.18
C PRO A 444 1.37 8.66 12.45
N GLN A 445 1.15 7.88 13.52
CA GLN A 445 -0.15 7.29 13.86
C GLN A 445 -0.78 6.38 12.79
N GLY A 446 -0.05 6.05 11.71
CA GLY A 446 -0.58 5.25 10.61
C GLY A 446 -1.68 5.94 9.82
N THR A 447 -1.81 7.27 9.88
CA THR A 447 -2.89 7.97 9.15
C THR A 447 -2.58 8.12 7.65
N PRO A 448 -3.52 7.79 6.76
CA PRO A 448 -3.41 8.13 5.33
C PRO A 448 -3.82 9.59 5.03
N TYR A 449 -4.40 10.30 6.00
CA TYR A 449 -5.02 11.62 5.82
C TYR A 449 -4.14 12.79 6.25
N GLY A 450 -3.06 12.52 7.00
CA GLY A 450 -2.19 13.55 7.57
C GLY A 450 -2.83 14.22 8.78
N TYR A 451 -3.05 15.54 8.71
CA TYR A 451 -3.66 16.31 9.80
C TYR A 451 -5.19 16.36 9.69
N VAL A 452 -5.86 16.53 10.83
CA VAL A 452 -7.32 16.72 10.90
C VAL A 452 -7.76 17.92 10.05
N GLN A 453 -8.86 17.75 9.29
CA GLN A 453 -9.44 18.78 8.41
C GLN A 453 -10.36 19.76 9.17
N SER A 454 -9.89 20.30 10.30
CA SER A 454 -10.69 21.20 11.15
C SER A 454 -10.57 22.67 10.76
N VAL A 455 -11.56 23.48 11.19
CA VAL A 455 -11.59 24.95 10.99
C VAL A 455 -10.31 25.64 11.47
N LYS A 456 -9.64 25.08 12.48
CA LYS A 456 -8.39 25.63 13.04
C LYS A 456 -7.17 25.28 12.20
N GLN A 457 -7.22 24.21 11.41
CA GLN A 457 -6.05 23.58 10.81
C GLN A 457 -6.09 23.46 9.29
N ILE A 458 -7.16 23.88 8.60
CA ILE A 458 -7.18 23.94 7.12
C ILE A 458 -6.53 25.22 6.56
N TYR A 459 -6.43 25.33 5.24
CA TYR A 459 -5.96 26.54 4.56
C TYR A 459 -6.79 27.80 4.95
N PRO A 460 -6.18 28.99 5.12
CA PRO A 460 -4.76 29.32 4.97
C PRO A 460 -3.91 29.08 6.22
N LYS A 461 -4.51 28.71 7.35
CA LYS A 461 -3.79 28.51 8.63
C LYS A 461 -2.77 27.38 8.52
N ARG A 462 -3.13 26.28 7.85
CA ARG A 462 -2.21 25.15 7.58
C ARG A 462 -0.95 25.59 6.83
N ASP A 463 -1.09 26.45 5.83
CA ASP A 463 0.02 26.85 4.95
C ASP A 463 1.16 27.52 5.72
N LYS A 464 0.83 28.37 6.70
CA LYS A 464 1.84 29.02 7.55
C LYS A 464 2.61 28.01 8.40
N LEU A 465 1.91 27.07 9.02
CA LEU A 465 2.49 26.05 9.91
C LEU A 465 3.27 24.99 9.13
N THR A 466 2.82 24.65 7.93
CA THR A 466 3.40 23.58 7.10
C THR A 466 4.39 24.10 6.06
N THR A 467 4.65 25.40 5.97
CA THR A 467 5.72 25.94 5.13
C THR A 467 7.10 25.54 5.65
N SER A 468 8.01 25.13 4.75
CA SER A 468 9.39 24.79 5.08
C SER A 468 10.13 25.94 5.78
N PRO A 469 10.87 25.65 6.87
CA PRO A 469 11.78 26.63 7.48
C PRO A 469 13.12 26.75 6.75
N LEU A 470 13.38 25.91 5.74
CA LEU A 470 14.64 25.82 5.02
C LEU A 470 14.44 26.18 3.54
N LYS A 471 15.32 27.05 3.01
CA LYS A 471 15.30 27.45 1.60
C LYS A 471 15.54 26.23 0.71
N ASN A 472 14.87 26.18 -0.43
CA ASN A 472 14.93 25.09 -1.42
C ASN A 472 14.44 23.72 -0.92
N LEU A 473 13.84 23.64 0.27
CA LEU A 473 13.07 22.48 0.72
C LEU A 473 11.57 22.78 0.56
N TYR A 474 10.86 21.87 -0.11
CA TYR A 474 9.43 21.98 -0.39
C TYR A 474 8.67 20.73 0.08
N PHE A 475 7.35 20.83 0.24
CA PHE A 475 6.50 19.71 0.62
C PHE A 475 5.45 19.43 -0.45
N ALA A 476 5.35 18.18 -0.90
CA ALA A 476 4.37 17.72 -1.87
C ALA A 476 3.70 16.46 -1.32
N SER A 477 2.77 16.60 -0.37
CA SER A 477 2.22 15.46 0.37
C SER A 477 0.80 15.71 0.89
N ALA A 478 0.14 14.64 1.36
CA ALA A 478 -1.12 14.74 2.11
C ALA A 478 -1.01 15.56 3.42
N TRP A 479 0.21 15.79 3.90
CA TRP A 479 0.50 16.60 5.08
C TRP A 479 0.64 18.10 4.76
N ALA A 480 0.59 18.45 3.48
CA ALA A 480 0.64 19.83 3.00
C ALA A 480 -0.76 20.51 3.07
N PRO A 481 -0.87 21.81 2.74
CA PRO A 481 -2.09 22.59 2.95
C PRO A 481 -3.35 22.11 2.22
N SER A 482 -3.21 21.38 1.12
CA SER A 482 -4.33 20.84 0.32
C SER A 482 -5.09 19.71 1.00
N GLY A 483 -4.53 19.10 2.06
CA GLY A 483 -5.18 18.05 2.84
C GLY A 483 -4.94 16.64 2.29
N GLY A 484 -5.66 15.68 2.88
CA GLY A 484 -5.48 14.25 2.65
C GLY A 484 -6.19 13.70 1.40
N GLY A 485 -6.06 12.40 1.19
CA GLY A 485 -6.66 11.67 0.08
C GLY A 485 -5.96 11.91 -1.27
N TYR A 486 -6.46 11.26 -2.32
CA TYR A 486 -5.91 11.35 -3.67
C TYR A 486 -5.93 12.78 -4.18
N SER A 487 -7.08 13.45 -4.04
CA SER A 487 -7.28 14.83 -4.47
C SER A 487 -6.31 15.79 -3.78
N GLY A 488 -6.20 15.72 -2.46
CA GLY A 488 -5.27 16.55 -1.69
C GLY A 488 -3.80 16.34 -2.08
N ALA A 489 -3.39 15.09 -2.32
CA ALA A 489 -2.04 14.74 -2.75
C ALA A 489 -1.73 15.25 -4.18
N ILE A 490 -2.64 15.03 -5.14
CA ILE A 490 -2.49 15.50 -6.54
C ILE A 490 -2.34 17.03 -6.56
N TYR A 491 -3.23 17.74 -5.86
CA TYR A 491 -3.14 19.20 -5.75
C TYR A 491 -1.83 19.63 -5.10
N SER A 492 -1.40 18.97 -4.02
CA SER A 492 -0.14 19.31 -3.36
C SER A 492 1.04 19.19 -4.31
N GLY A 493 1.14 18.09 -5.08
CA GLY A 493 2.24 17.87 -6.00
C GLY A 493 2.33 18.94 -7.07
N PHE A 494 1.20 19.23 -7.73
CA PHE A 494 1.14 20.21 -8.81
C PHE A 494 1.38 21.65 -8.31
N MET A 495 0.78 22.05 -7.19
CA MET A 495 0.98 23.38 -6.62
C MET A 495 2.43 23.60 -6.17
N THR A 496 3.06 22.57 -5.59
CA THR A 496 4.46 22.65 -5.17
C THR A 496 5.39 22.81 -6.37
N ALA A 497 5.22 22.01 -7.43
CA ALA A 497 5.97 22.22 -8.66
C ALA A 497 5.78 23.66 -9.18
N ASN A 498 4.55 24.15 -9.30
CA ASN A 498 4.27 25.52 -9.78
C ASN A 498 4.95 26.61 -8.96
N LYS A 499 4.96 26.45 -7.63
CA LYS A 499 5.67 27.36 -6.73
C LYS A 499 7.17 27.34 -7.00
N MET A 500 7.75 26.18 -7.29
CA MET A 500 9.19 26.04 -7.55
C MET A 500 9.62 26.70 -8.86
N LYS A 501 8.73 26.82 -9.86
CA LYS A 501 9.03 27.47 -11.15
C LYS A 501 9.62 28.88 -10.99
N THR A 502 9.14 29.65 -10.01
CA THR A 502 9.59 31.02 -9.75
C THR A 502 10.55 31.15 -8.57
N GLN A 503 10.56 30.19 -7.65
CA GLN A 503 11.33 30.28 -6.41
C GLN A 503 12.70 29.60 -6.47
N VAL A 504 12.86 28.58 -7.32
CA VAL A 504 14.11 27.84 -7.44
C VAL A 504 14.97 28.47 -8.53
N LYS A 505 16.22 28.79 -8.18
CA LYS A 505 17.26 29.15 -9.16
C LYS A 505 17.86 27.86 -9.70
N TRP A 506 17.32 27.38 -10.80
CA TRP A 506 17.80 26.19 -11.51
C TRP A 506 19.15 26.46 -12.13
N ARG A 507 20.10 25.54 -11.95
CA ARG A 507 21.37 25.59 -12.68
C ARG A 507 21.30 24.62 -13.85
N ASP A 508 22.00 24.98 -14.91
CA ASP A 508 22.22 24.08 -16.03
C ASP A 508 23.45 23.22 -15.75
N TYR A 509 23.29 21.91 -15.88
CA TYR A 509 24.36 20.93 -15.88
C TYR A 509 23.81 19.64 -16.49
N ALA A 510 24.71 18.81 -17.03
CA ALA A 510 24.36 17.45 -17.39
C ALA A 510 24.18 16.65 -16.08
N PRO A 511 22.95 16.23 -15.74
CA PRO A 511 22.77 15.38 -14.56
C PRO A 511 23.49 14.05 -14.77
N SER A 512 24.04 13.49 -13.70
CA SER A 512 24.45 12.09 -13.75
C SER A 512 23.21 11.21 -13.72
N THR A 513 23.29 10.04 -14.38
CA THR A 513 22.32 8.96 -14.15
C THR A 513 22.87 8.10 -13.05
N LEU A 514 22.10 7.87 -11.98
CA LEU A 514 22.50 6.91 -10.97
C LEU A 514 22.22 5.50 -11.49
N THR A 515 23.26 4.67 -11.57
CA THR A 515 23.11 3.23 -11.84
C THR A 515 22.58 2.55 -10.59
N ASP A 516 21.49 1.80 -10.72
CA ASP A 516 21.00 0.95 -9.63
C ASP A 516 21.79 -0.36 -9.61
N GLU A 517 22.70 -0.49 -8.65
CA GLU A 517 23.59 -1.66 -8.50
C GLU A 517 22.85 -2.97 -8.18
N ARG A 518 21.54 -2.91 -7.93
CA ARG A 518 20.65 -4.07 -7.78
C ARG A 518 20.13 -4.61 -9.11
N CYS A 519 20.35 -3.89 -10.20
CA CYS A 519 20.04 -4.34 -11.54
C CYS A 519 21.06 -5.40 -11.97
N VAL A 520 20.60 -6.63 -12.15
CA VAL A 520 21.43 -7.80 -12.46
C VAL A 520 21.03 -8.40 -13.79
N LYS A 521 21.99 -9.02 -14.49
CA LYS A 521 21.73 -9.70 -15.76
C LYS A 521 21.43 -11.18 -15.56
N LEU A 522 20.49 -11.70 -16.35
CA LEU A 522 20.23 -13.13 -16.45
C LEU A 522 21.37 -13.81 -17.23
N LEU A 523 22.05 -14.77 -16.60
CA LEU A 523 23.18 -15.52 -17.17
C LEU A 523 22.74 -16.86 -17.76
N ALA A 524 21.82 -17.56 -17.09
CA ALA A 524 21.31 -18.86 -17.54
C ALA A 524 19.87 -19.10 -17.08
N LYS A 525 19.17 -19.98 -17.81
CA LYS A 525 17.79 -20.40 -17.53
C LYS A 525 17.62 -21.86 -17.90
N ASP A 526 17.40 -22.71 -16.89
CA ASP A 526 17.37 -24.16 -17.02
C ASP A 526 16.05 -24.75 -16.49
N PHE A 527 15.55 -25.81 -17.12
CA PHE A 527 14.45 -26.60 -16.56
C PHE A 527 15.03 -27.71 -15.68
N ILE A 528 14.71 -27.66 -14.38
CA ILE A 528 15.30 -28.57 -13.36
C ILE A 528 14.33 -29.64 -12.87
N ALA A 529 13.05 -29.51 -13.22
CA ALA A 529 11.97 -30.47 -12.98
C ALA A 529 10.77 -30.10 -13.84
N ASP A 530 9.73 -30.93 -13.86
CA ASP A 530 8.48 -30.63 -14.57
C ASP A 530 7.95 -29.25 -14.18
N ASN A 531 7.75 -28.39 -15.19
CA ASN A 531 7.29 -27.01 -15.05
C ASN A 531 8.09 -26.19 -14.02
N THR A 532 9.34 -26.52 -13.74
CA THR A 532 10.18 -25.79 -12.78
C THR A 532 11.44 -25.27 -13.44
N ILE A 533 11.65 -23.97 -13.33
CA ILE A 533 12.81 -23.29 -13.89
C ILE A 533 13.78 -22.85 -12.80
N LEU A 534 15.06 -22.88 -13.12
CA LEU A 534 16.17 -22.26 -12.40
C LEU A 534 16.65 -21.06 -13.20
N LEU A 535 16.70 -19.90 -12.55
CA LEU A 535 17.28 -18.68 -13.10
C LEU A 535 18.62 -18.43 -12.42
N THR A 536 19.66 -18.19 -13.20
CA THR A 536 20.98 -17.79 -12.69
C THR A 536 21.25 -16.36 -13.11
N PHE A 537 21.44 -15.47 -12.15
CA PHE A 537 21.78 -14.06 -12.35
C PHE A 537 23.21 -13.75 -11.89
N GLU A 538 23.76 -12.65 -12.41
CA GLU A 538 24.92 -12.00 -11.81
C GLU A 538 24.62 -11.67 -10.34
N LYS A 539 25.58 -11.93 -9.44
CA LYS A 539 25.45 -11.54 -8.04
C LYS A 539 25.96 -10.10 -7.85
N PRO A 540 25.18 -9.21 -7.20
CA PRO A 540 25.69 -7.88 -6.84
C PRO A 540 26.90 -8.01 -5.91
N LYS A 541 27.95 -7.21 -6.16
CA LYS A 541 29.24 -7.33 -5.46
C LYS A 541 29.13 -7.19 -3.94
N ASP A 542 28.31 -6.26 -3.48
CA ASP A 542 28.15 -5.95 -2.06
C ASP A 542 26.96 -6.69 -1.43
N LEU A 543 26.41 -7.72 -2.10
CA LEU A 543 25.30 -8.51 -1.56
C LEU A 543 25.82 -9.57 -0.59
N GLU A 544 25.69 -9.27 0.70
CA GLU A 544 25.86 -10.22 1.78
C GLU A 544 24.51 -10.80 2.22
N TYR A 545 24.43 -12.12 2.37
CA TYR A 545 23.23 -12.80 2.86
C TYR A 545 23.56 -14.10 3.58
N LYS A 546 22.57 -14.67 4.27
CA LYS A 546 22.66 -15.96 4.96
C LYS A 546 21.86 -17.01 4.20
N ALA A 547 22.33 -18.25 4.23
CA ALA A 547 21.61 -19.38 3.66
C ALA A 547 20.19 -19.47 4.24
N GLY A 548 19.21 -19.62 3.34
CA GLY A 548 17.78 -19.64 3.65
C GLY A 548 17.04 -18.33 3.48
N GLN A 549 17.76 -17.21 3.29
CA GLN A 549 17.13 -15.92 2.98
C GLN A 549 16.58 -15.87 1.56
N TYR A 550 15.71 -14.90 1.31
CA TYR A 550 15.08 -14.66 0.01
C TYR A 550 15.37 -13.26 -0.53
N ALA A 551 15.00 -13.03 -1.78
CA ALA A 551 15.02 -11.73 -2.42
C ALA A 551 13.68 -11.43 -3.11
N VAL A 552 13.32 -10.17 -3.29
CA VAL A 552 12.26 -9.79 -4.24
C VAL A 552 12.89 -9.57 -5.61
N LEU A 553 12.53 -10.41 -6.57
CA LEU A 553 12.91 -10.28 -7.98
C LEU A 553 11.85 -9.45 -8.70
N ARG A 554 12.22 -8.30 -9.25
CA ARG A 554 11.38 -7.45 -10.11
C ARG A 554 11.88 -7.49 -11.54
N LEU A 555 10.99 -7.75 -12.48
CA LEU A 555 11.28 -7.67 -13.92
C LEU A 555 11.27 -6.21 -14.36
N ASP A 556 12.33 -5.77 -15.03
CA ASP A 556 12.42 -4.41 -15.54
C ASP A 556 11.57 -4.23 -16.82
N ASN A 557 11.48 -5.28 -17.63
CA ASN A 557 10.76 -5.31 -18.91
C ASN A 557 9.77 -6.50 -18.99
N PRO A 558 8.68 -6.51 -18.19
CA PRO A 558 7.70 -7.59 -18.23
C PRO A 558 6.94 -7.60 -19.57
N ARG A 559 6.83 -8.78 -20.19
CA ARG A 559 6.12 -8.96 -21.48
C ARG A 559 4.63 -9.21 -21.31
N TYR A 560 4.22 -9.66 -20.13
CA TYR A 560 2.84 -9.89 -19.74
C TYR A 560 2.58 -9.16 -18.42
N THR A 561 1.49 -8.40 -18.36
CA THR A 561 1.16 -7.53 -17.20
C THR A 561 -0.28 -7.64 -16.73
N ALA A 562 -1.12 -8.43 -17.42
CA ALA A 562 -2.54 -8.56 -17.09
C ALA A 562 -2.72 -9.17 -15.68
N LEU A 563 -3.52 -8.48 -14.84
CA LEU A 563 -3.87 -8.90 -13.49
C LEU A 563 -2.67 -9.29 -12.61
N ASP A 564 -1.50 -8.67 -12.80
CA ASP A 564 -0.30 -9.04 -12.07
C ASP A 564 0.66 -7.87 -11.82
N ILE A 565 1.55 -8.08 -10.87
CA ILE A 565 2.65 -7.16 -10.55
C ILE A 565 3.95 -7.84 -11.02
N PRO A 566 4.87 -7.11 -11.67
CA PRO A 566 6.09 -7.68 -12.24
C PRO A 566 7.18 -7.96 -11.18
N LEU A 567 6.80 -8.39 -9.97
CA LEU A 567 7.75 -8.77 -8.92
C LEU A 567 7.25 -9.97 -8.12
N ARG A 568 8.19 -10.77 -7.61
CA ARG A 568 7.93 -11.86 -6.66
C ARG A 568 9.05 -12.00 -5.65
N PRO A 569 8.73 -12.25 -4.37
CA PRO A 569 9.71 -12.76 -3.44
C PRO A 569 10.07 -14.20 -3.85
N LEU A 570 11.35 -14.58 -3.80
CA LEU A 570 11.88 -15.88 -4.18
C LEU A 570 13.09 -16.22 -3.30
N SER A 571 13.11 -17.42 -2.72
CA SER A 571 14.24 -17.88 -1.91
C SER A 571 15.49 -18.05 -2.77
N MET A 572 16.64 -17.63 -2.22
CA MET A 572 17.93 -17.75 -2.90
C MET A 572 18.39 -19.20 -2.81
N VAL A 573 18.60 -19.84 -3.96
CA VAL A 573 19.07 -21.24 -4.08
C VAL A 573 20.58 -21.31 -3.94
N SER A 574 21.28 -20.32 -4.49
CA SER A 574 22.73 -20.19 -4.43
C SER A 574 23.21 -20.02 -2.99
N HIS A 575 24.40 -20.54 -2.68
CA HIS A 575 25.02 -20.33 -1.38
C HIS A 575 25.61 -18.90 -1.29
N PRO A 576 25.66 -18.26 -0.10
CA PRO A 576 26.21 -16.90 0.05
C PRO A 576 27.63 -16.67 -0.48
N LYS A 577 28.42 -17.72 -0.63
CA LYS A 577 29.79 -17.66 -1.17
C LYS A 577 29.88 -17.90 -2.68
N ASP A 578 28.77 -18.22 -3.34
CA ASP A 578 28.76 -18.43 -4.78
C ASP A 578 28.83 -17.07 -5.51
N ASP A 579 29.43 -17.08 -6.70
CA ASP A 579 29.63 -15.90 -7.55
C ASP A 579 28.35 -15.50 -8.32
N THR A 580 27.34 -16.37 -8.33
CA THR A 580 26.06 -16.16 -8.99
C THR A 580 24.92 -16.19 -7.98
N LEU A 581 23.79 -15.60 -8.38
CA LEU A 581 22.58 -15.58 -7.59
C LEU A 581 21.50 -16.40 -8.29
N GLN A 582 21.00 -17.44 -7.63
CA GLN A 582 20.07 -18.39 -8.25
C GLN A 582 18.70 -18.38 -7.58
N PHE A 583 17.65 -18.46 -8.41
CA PHE A 583 16.25 -18.57 -7.97
C PHE A 583 15.56 -19.68 -8.73
N ALA A 584 14.75 -20.48 -8.05
CA ALA A 584 13.90 -21.47 -8.72
C ALA A 584 12.42 -21.20 -8.45
N MET A 585 11.59 -21.44 -9.47
CA MET A 585 10.15 -21.31 -9.35
C MET A 585 9.41 -22.31 -10.24
N HIS A 586 8.25 -22.75 -9.77
CA HIS A 586 7.30 -23.49 -10.60
C HIS A 586 6.56 -22.50 -11.52
N LEU A 587 6.53 -22.77 -12.82
CA LEU A 587 5.81 -22.00 -13.83
C LEU A 587 4.30 -22.18 -13.69
N SER A 588 3.53 -21.13 -13.96
CA SER A 588 2.07 -21.19 -14.03
C SER A 588 1.58 -20.09 -14.95
N ASP A 589 0.26 -19.96 -15.09
CA ASP A 589 -0.33 -19.00 -16.02
C ASP A 589 -0.24 -17.53 -15.62
N SER A 590 0.40 -17.20 -14.49
CA SER A 590 0.53 -15.82 -14.06
C SER A 590 1.43 -15.02 -14.99
N SER A 591 1.07 -13.76 -15.21
CA SER A 591 1.79 -12.85 -16.10
C SER A 591 3.26 -12.66 -15.71
N PHE A 592 3.58 -12.64 -14.41
CA PHE A 592 4.96 -12.63 -13.93
C PHE A 592 5.74 -13.86 -14.43
N LYS A 593 5.21 -15.06 -14.23
CA LYS A 593 5.92 -16.31 -14.57
C LYS A 593 6.02 -16.51 -16.08
N LYS A 594 4.99 -16.10 -16.85
CA LYS A 594 5.05 -16.04 -18.31
C LYS A 594 6.14 -15.09 -18.79
N SER A 595 6.25 -13.92 -18.17
CA SER A 595 7.31 -12.94 -18.48
C SER A 595 8.70 -13.49 -18.15
N VAL A 596 8.86 -14.16 -17.00
CA VAL A 596 10.11 -14.85 -16.64
C VAL A 596 10.46 -15.93 -17.66
N ALA A 597 9.50 -16.78 -18.02
CA ALA A 597 9.73 -17.85 -19.00
C ALA A 597 10.14 -17.28 -20.35
N ALA A 598 9.62 -16.11 -20.72
CA ALA A 598 9.97 -15.41 -21.95
C ALA A 598 11.34 -14.69 -21.86
N MET A 599 11.78 -14.29 -20.67
CA MET A 599 13.01 -13.51 -20.44
C MET A 599 14.23 -14.15 -21.13
N ALA A 600 14.98 -13.34 -21.86
CA ALA A 600 16.16 -13.78 -22.62
C ALA A 600 17.44 -13.65 -21.78
N ILE A 601 18.44 -14.49 -22.06
CA ILE A 601 19.78 -14.36 -21.47
C ILE A 601 20.34 -12.98 -21.83
N GLY A 602 20.91 -12.29 -20.84
CA GLY A 602 21.41 -10.91 -20.94
C GLY A 602 20.40 -9.83 -20.59
N GLU A 603 19.10 -10.13 -20.53
CA GLU A 603 18.10 -9.18 -20.01
C GLU A 603 18.30 -8.94 -18.51
N THR A 604 17.83 -7.79 -18.03
CA THR A 604 18.01 -7.36 -16.65
C THR A 604 16.76 -7.54 -15.78
N ALA A 605 17.01 -7.72 -14.49
CA ALA A 605 16.01 -7.64 -13.44
C ALA A 605 16.58 -6.90 -12.23
N THR A 606 15.71 -6.28 -11.44
CA THR A 606 16.10 -5.64 -10.17
C THR A 606 15.88 -6.58 -9.00
N ILE A 607 16.86 -6.68 -8.09
CA ILE A 607 16.80 -7.56 -6.91
C ILE A 607 16.82 -6.76 -5.61
N PHE A 608 15.85 -7.00 -4.73
CA PHE A 608 15.81 -6.45 -3.38
C PHE A 608 16.14 -7.55 -2.36
N ALA A 609 17.34 -7.48 -1.78
CA ALA A 609 17.91 -8.52 -0.93
C ALA A 609 18.95 -7.94 0.06
N PRO A 610 19.29 -8.67 1.14
CA PRO A 610 18.63 -9.89 1.61
C PRO A 610 17.31 -9.61 2.34
N MET A 611 16.41 -10.60 2.34
CA MET A 611 15.17 -10.57 3.12
C MET A 611 14.93 -11.89 3.84
N GLY A 612 14.09 -11.84 4.88
CA GLY A 612 13.72 -13.03 5.67
C GLY A 612 14.71 -13.37 6.79
N ASN A 613 14.21 -14.15 7.75
CA ASN A 613 14.94 -14.59 8.95
C ASN A 613 15.07 -16.13 9.03
N PHE A 614 14.51 -16.86 8.07
CA PHE A 614 14.63 -18.31 7.94
C PHE A 614 16.07 -18.69 7.62
N THR A 615 16.86 -18.88 8.67
CA THR A 615 18.32 -19.02 8.62
C THR A 615 18.76 -20.08 9.62
N LEU A 616 19.79 -20.84 9.27
CA LEU A 616 20.37 -21.86 10.14
C LEU A 616 20.76 -21.27 11.50
N LYS A 617 20.31 -21.94 12.56
CA LYS A 617 20.75 -21.71 13.95
C LYS A 617 21.74 -22.78 14.40
N ALA A 618 21.48 -24.04 14.04
CA ALA A 618 22.34 -25.21 14.27
C ALA A 618 22.83 -25.33 15.73
N LYS A 619 21.93 -25.14 16.70
CA LYS A 619 22.23 -25.28 18.14
C LYS A 619 22.11 -26.72 18.63
N ASN A 620 21.40 -27.58 17.89
CA ASN A 620 21.19 -28.98 18.26
C ASN A 620 22.03 -29.94 17.38
N LYS A 621 22.29 -31.15 17.89
CA LYS A 621 23.06 -32.20 17.19
C LYS A 621 22.26 -32.88 16.08
N ARG A 622 20.94 -32.67 16.00
CA ARG A 622 20.09 -33.21 14.94
C ARG A 622 19.25 -32.11 14.30
N ILE A 623 19.39 -31.95 12.99
CA ILE A 623 18.68 -30.95 12.17
C ILE A 623 17.76 -31.68 11.21
N VAL A 624 16.49 -31.30 11.18
CA VAL A 624 15.46 -31.89 10.33
C VAL A 624 14.85 -30.83 9.42
N PHE A 625 14.94 -31.04 8.12
CA PHE A 625 14.24 -30.22 7.12
C PHE A 625 12.95 -30.90 6.70
N LEU A 626 11.83 -30.19 6.84
CA LEU A 626 10.53 -30.58 6.33
C LEU A 626 10.19 -29.66 5.16
N ALA A 627 10.40 -30.13 3.94
CA ALA A 627 10.21 -29.34 2.72
C ALA A 627 9.09 -29.90 1.83
N SER A 628 8.36 -29.03 1.14
CA SER A 628 7.43 -29.44 0.07
C SER A 628 7.51 -28.57 -1.17
N GLY A 629 7.33 -29.18 -2.35
CA GLY A 629 7.31 -28.46 -3.63
C GLY A 629 8.59 -27.68 -3.90
N ILE A 630 8.47 -26.44 -4.38
CA ILE A 630 9.63 -25.56 -4.58
C ILE A 630 10.19 -24.98 -3.27
N GLY A 631 9.53 -25.25 -2.13
CA GLY A 631 10.00 -24.87 -0.80
C GLY A 631 11.34 -25.51 -0.41
N ILE A 632 11.85 -26.45 -1.20
CA ILE A 632 13.20 -27.00 -1.02
C ILE A 632 14.31 -25.96 -1.26
N THR A 633 14.02 -24.91 -2.01
CA THR A 633 15.00 -23.89 -2.45
C THR A 633 15.88 -23.28 -1.34
N PRO A 634 15.36 -22.83 -0.18
CA PRO A 634 16.20 -22.35 0.92
C PRO A 634 16.99 -23.45 1.63
N VAL A 635 16.62 -24.72 1.49
CA VAL A 635 17.31 -25.85 2.15
C VAL A 635 18.65 -26.15 1.48
N LEU A 636 18.74 -26.05 0.14
CA LEU A 636 19.98 -26.32 -0.60
C LEU A 636 21.19 -25.52 -0.10
N PRO A 637 21.13 -24.17 0.01
CA PRO A 637 22.26 -23.41 0.51
C PRO A 637 22.51 -23.71 1.99
N MET A 638 21.50 -24.06 2.79
CA MET A 638 21.69 -24.46 4.19
C MET A 638 22.49 -25.77 4.29
N LEU A 639 22.15 -26.78 3.49
CA LEU A 639 22.91 -28.04 3.43
C LEU A 639 24.37 -27.79 3.02
N LYS A 640 24.59 -26.93 2.02
CA LYS A 640 25.94 -26.54 1.60
C LYS A 640 26.72 -25.80 2.70
N THR A 641 26.05 -24.94 3.48
CA THR A 641 26.66 -24.31 4.66
C THR A 641 27.07 -25.34 5.71
N LEU A 642 26.20 -26.30 6.05
CA LEU A 642 26.50 -27.36 7.01
C LEU A 642 27.67 -28.24 6.54
N ALA A 643 27.73 -28.56 5.25
CA ALA A 643 28.82 -29.33 4.66
C ALA A 643 30.17 -28.58 4.76
N GLN A 644 30.18 -27.29 4.43
CA GLN A 644 31.39 -26.45 4.55
C GLN A 644 31.86 -26.28 6.00
N GLN A 645 30.92 -26.31 6.96
CA GLN A 645 31.21 -26.22 8.39
C GLN A 645 31.61 -27.57 9.00
N GLN A 646 31.64 -28.64 8.20
CA GLN A 646 31.89 -30.01 8.68
C GLN A 646 31.00 -30.37 9.88
N PHE A 647 29.71 -30.02 9.77
CA PHE A 647 28.75 -30.26 10.85
C PHE A 647 28.73 -31.75 11.23
N ALA A 648 29.08 -32.06 12.49
CA ALA A 648 29.21 -33.43 12.99
C ALA A 648 27.86 -34.05 13.41
N GLY A 649 26.81 -33.24 13.51
CA GLY A 649 25.47 -33.70 13.84
C GLY A 649 24.77 -34.43 12.69
N GLU A 650 23.61 -34.99 12.97
CA GLU A 650 22.76 -35.67 12.00
C GLU A 650 21.86 -34.67 11.26
N VAL A 651 21.74 -34.84 9.95
CA VAL A 651 20.91 -34.00 9.09
C VAL A 651 19.93 -34.88 8.32
N VAL A 652 18.63 -34.66 8.52
CA VAL A 652 17.56 -35.41 7.85
C VAL A 652 16.73 -34.47 7.00
N VAL A 653 16.50 -34.82 5.73
CA VAL A 653 15.68 -34.03 4.81
C VAL A 653 14.48 -34.85 4.36
N PHE A 654 13.30 -34.48 4.83
CA PHE A 654 12.04 -34.98 4.31
C PHE A 654 11.55 -34.06 3.20
N TYR A 655 11.42 -34.59 1.98
CA TYR A 655 11.03 -33.79 0.82
C TYR A 655 9.76 -34.33 0.15
N SER A 656 8.65 -33.64 0.36
CA SER A 656 7.33 -34.01 -0.16
C SER A 656 7.04 -33.38 -1.52
N ASN A 657 6.73 -34.19 -2.52
CA ASN A 657 6.28 -33.77 -3.84
C ASN A 657 5.13 -34.62 -4.36
N LYS A 658 4.50 -34.19 -5.46
CA LYS A 658 3.48 -35.01 -6.13
C LYS A 658 4.13 -36.24 -6.79
N THR A 659 5.18 -36.02 -7.58
CA THR A 659 5.89 -37.07 -8.33
C THR A 659 7.41 -36.83 -8.29
N LYS A 660 8.18 -37.85 -8.69
CA LYS A 660 9.64 -37.74 -8.87
C LYS A 660 10.03 -36.71 -9.93
N ALA A 661 9.30 -36.65 -11.05
CA ALA A 661 9.58 -35.72 -12.14
C ALA A 661 9.35 -34.25 -11.75
N SER A 662 8.43 -33.99 -10.82
CA SER A 662 8.19 -32.66 -10.24
C SER A 662 9.16 -32.26 -9.12
N ALA A 663 10.09 -33.13 -8.70
CA ALA A 663 10.96 -32.88 -7.56
C ALA A 663 12.25 -32.14 -7.98
N ALA A 664 12.22 -30.81 -7.86
CA ALA A 664 13.38 -29.97 -8.12
C ALA A 664 14.58 -30.35 -7.23
N PHE A 665 15.78 -30.36 -7.81
CA PHE A 665 17.04 -30.72 -7.12
C PHE A 665 17.06 -32.13 -6.50
N HIS A 666 16.20 -33.04 -6.95
CA HIS A 666 16.15 -34.40 -6.41
C HIS A 666 17.50 -35.12 -6.51
N SER A 667 18.17 -35.03 -7.66
CA SER A 667 19.49 -35.63 -7.86
C SER A 667 20.54 -35.01 -6.95
N ASP A 668 20.54 -33.69 -6.76
CA ASP A 668 21.50 -33.00 -5.89
C ASP A 668 21.37 -33.45 -4.43
N LEU A 669 20.13 -33.62 -3.96
CA LEU A 669 19.83 -34.09 -2.60
C LEU A 669 20.25 -35.54 -2.37
N GLN A 670 20.26 -36.38 -3.40
CA GLN A 670 20.74 -37.77 -3.28
C GLN A 670 22.27 -37.86 -3.08
N HIS A 671 23.02 -36.84 -3.49
CA HIS A 671 24.48 -36.86 -3.53
C HIS A 671 25.12 -35.81 -2.60
N SER A 672 24.51 -35.59 -1.42
CA SER A 672 25.06 -34.69 -0.40
C SER A 672 26.44 -35.13 0.10
N THR A 673 27.31 -34.17 0.38
CA THR A 673 28.66 -34.40 0.93
C THR A 673 28.72 -34.39 2.47
N LEU A 674 27.58 -34.25 3.14
CA LEU A 674 27.46 -34.31 4.59
C LEU A 674 27.68 -35.74 5.12
N ALA A 675 28.44 -35.88 6.20
CA ALA A 675 28.82 -37.19 6.74
C ALA A 675 27.63 -37.99 7.32
N ASN A 676 26.75 -37.34 8.08
CA ASN A 676 25.58 -37.96 8.72
C ASN A 676 24.28 -37.44 8.09
N TYR A 677 24.07 -37.74 6.82
CA TYR A 677 22.97 -37.20 6.04
C TYR A 677 21.98 -38.27 5.56
N THR A 678 20.70 -38.02 5.80
CA THR A 678 19.60 -38.88 5.39
C THR A 678 18.60 -38.10 4.54
N TYR A 679 18.36 -38.55 3.30
CA TYR A 679 17.39 -37.96 2.39
C TYR A 679 16.18 -38.88 2.19
N LEU A 680 14.99 -38.36 2.48
CA LEU A 680 13.72 -39.10 2.48
C LEU A 680 12.71 -38.40 1.56
N PRO A 681 12.68 -38.72 0.26
CA PRO A 681 11.66 -38.22 -0.66
C PRO A 681 10.30 -38.91 -0.40
N VAL A 682 9.22 -38.13 -0.44
CA VAL A 682 7.84 -38.62 -0.34
C VAL A 682 7.04 -38.16 -1.56
N PHE A 683 6.66 -39.11 -2.42
CA PHE A 683 5.87 -38.87 -3.63
C PHE A 683 4.41 -39.19 -3.38
N THR A 684 3.64 -38.14 -3.08
CA THR A 684 2.24 -38.22 -2.63
C THR A 684 1.25 -38.76 -3.66
N ALA A 685 1.66 -38.91 -4.93
CA ALA A 685 0.87 -39.63 -5.93
C ALA A 685 0.80 -41.14 -5.67
N THR A 686 1.81 -41.71 -5.00
CA THR A 686 1.93 -43.16 -4.77
C THR A 686 2.15 -43.53 -3.30
N GLN A 687 2.48 -42.56 -2.45
CA GLN A 687 2.75 -42.74 -1.02
C GLN A 687 1.81 -41.89 -0.17
N LYS A 688 1.65 -42.26 1.11
CA LYS A 688 0.95 -41.43 2.09
C LYS A 688 1.72 -40.12 2.32
N ARG A 689 0.99 -39.06 2.64
CA ARG A 689 1.59 -37.77 3.05
C ARG A 689 2.37 -37.95 4.36
N LEU A 690 3.35 -37.07 4.57
CA LEU A 690 4.09 -36.98 5.83
C LEU A 690 3.13 -36.83 7.01
N ASN A 691 3.33 -37.66 8.04
CA ASN A 691 2.55 -37.69 9.27
C ASN A 691 3.47 -38.06 10.45
N ALA A 692 2.92 -38.03 11.67
CA ALA A 692 3.70 -38.27 12.88
C ALA A 692 4.33 -39.67 12.89
N ASP A 693 3.61 -40.69 12.42
CA ASP A 693 4.10 -42.06 12.37
C ASP A 693 5.34 -42.18 11.48
N PHE A 694 5.31 -41.58 10.29
CA PHE A 694 6.44 -41.57 9.36
C PHE A 694 7.66 -40.87 9.94
N LEU A 695 7.47 -39.74 10.64
CA LEU A 695 8.57 -39.05 11.31
C LEU A 695 9.16 -39.90 12.45
N LYS A 696 8.31 -40.55 13.26
CA LYS A 696 8.76 -41.43 14.37
C LYS A 696 9.48 -42.68 13.87
N GLU A 697 9.05 -43.24 12.74
CA GLU A 697 9.70 -44.40 12.10
C GLU A 697 11.17 -44.10 11.78
N HIS A 698 11.47 -42.88 11.33
CA HIS A 698 12.81 -42.51 10.85
C HIS A 698 13.66 -41.75 11.89
N LEU A 699 13.04 -41.01 12.82
CA LEU A 699 13.76 -40.18 13.81
C LEU A 699 13.79 -40.81 15.21
N HIS A 700 12.85 -41.71 15.51
CA HIS A 700 12.58 -42.32 16.82
C HIS A 700 12.16 -41.34 17.92
N ILE A 701 12.95 -40.28 18.18
CA ILE A 701 12.69 -39.23 19.16
C ILE A 701 12.60 -37.89 18.44
N LEU A 702 11.43 -37.24 18.53
CA LEU A 702 11.16 -35.99 17.82
C LEU A 702 11.64 -34.73 18.57
N THR A 703 11.75 -34.79 19.90
CA THR A 703 12.00 -33.61 20.76
C THR A 703 13.45 -33.12 20.73
N ASP A 704 14.40 -33.97 20.34
CA ASP A 704 15.84 -33.64 20.33
C ASP A 704 16.31 -33.12 18.97
N CYS A 705 15.41 -32.50 18.20
CA CYS A 705 15.67 -32.03 16.84
C CYS A 705 15.41 -30.53 16.70
N GLU A 706 16.16 -29.86 15.82
CA GLU A 706 15.75 -28.58 15.24
C GLU A 706 14.99 -28.82 13.93
N TYR A 707 13.78 -28.29 13.82
CA TYR A 707 12.96 -28.40 12.61
C TYR A 707 12.98 -27.11 11.81
N TYR A 708 13.23 -27.26 10.51
CA TYR A 708 13.13 -26.19 9.51
C TYR A 708 12.03 -26.56 8.53
N ILE A 709 10.88 -25.88 8.63
CA ILE A 709 9.67 -26.17 7.87
C ILE A 709 9.50 -25.14 6.75
N VAL A 710 9.33 -25.63 5.52
CA VAL A 710 9.17 -24.78 4.34
C VAL A 710 8.28 -25.44 3.29
N GLY A 711 7.37 -24.66 2.70
CA GLY A 711 6.39 -25.17 1.74
C GLY A 711 5.20 -24.26 1.58
N THR A 712 4.06 -24.82 1.15
CA THR A 712 2.79 -24.07 1.12
C THR A 712 2.34 -23.71 2.55
N ASN A 713 1.57 -22.63 2.72
CA ASN A 713 1.03 -22.25 4.02
C ASN A 713 0.29 -23.41 4.72
N SER A 714 -0.48 -24.20 3.96
CA SER A 714 -1.16 -25.40 4.47
C SER A 714 -0.19 -26.46 4.98
N PHE A 715 0.91 -26.70 4.27
CA PHE A 715 1.95 -27.65 4.67
C PHE A 715 2.67 -27.15 5.92
N THR A 716 3.14 -25.91 5.92
CA THR A 716 3.87 -25.33 7.05
C THR A 716 3.04 -25.33 8.32
N LYS A 717 1.76 -24.94 8.24
CA LYS A 717 0.83 -24.97 9.38
C LYS A 717 0.60 -26.41 9.88
N ALA A 718 0.31 -27.35 8.98
CA ALA A 718 0.07 -28.74 9.36
C ALA A 718 1.29 -29.40 10.02
N MET A 719 2.50 -29.15 9.51
CA MET A 719 3.74 -29.67 10.11
C MET A 719 4.04 -29.00 11.45
N GLN A 720 3.81 -27.70 11.58
CA GLN A 720 3.97 -27.00 12.85
C GLN A 720 3.02 -27.56 13.92
N GLU A 721 1.73 -27.71 13.60
CA GLU A 721 0.73 -28.28 14.51
C GLU A 721 1.07 -29.71 14.90
N LEU A 722 1.51 -30.53 13.94
CA LEU A 722 1.97 -31.89 14.19
C LEU A 722 3.11 -31.92 15.22
N LEU A 723 4.16 -31.12 15.02
CA LEU A 723 5.32 -31.11 15.92
C LEU A 723 4.96 -30.61 17.33
N LEU A 724 4.10 -29.59 17.43
CA LEU A 724 3.63 -29.09 18.72
C LEU A 724 2.78 -30.14 19.47
N ASN A 725 1.93 -30.89 18.75
CA ASN A 725 1.17 -32.00 19.34
C ASN A 725 2.08 -33.13 19.83
N GLU A 726 3.23 -33.33 19.18
CA GLU A 726 4.28 -34.26 19.58
C GLU A 726 5.24 -33.67 20.64
N LYS A 727 4.86 -32.54 21.26
CA LYS A 727 5.60 -31.87 22.36
C LYS A 727 7.00 -31.37 21.97
N VAL A 728 7.24 -31.11 20.69
CA VAL A 728 8.47 -30.42 20.26
C VAL A 728 8.41 -28.97 20.74
N PRO A 729 9.43 -28.47 21.47
CA PRO A 729 9.44 -27.09 21.94
C PRO A 729 9.42 -26.08 20.78
N ALA A 730 8.60 -25.03 20.91
CA ALA A 730 8.37 -24.07 19.83
C ALA A 730 9.64 -23.31 19.41
N GLU A 731 10.60 -23.14 20.31
CA GLU A 731 11.90 -22.52 20.05
C GLU A 731 12.82 -23.33 19.12
N PHE A 732 12.51 -24.61 18.89
CA PHE A 732 13.21 -25.49 17.95
C PHE A 732 12.45 -25.68 16.64
N ILE A 733 11.32 -24.99 16.44
CA ILE A 733 10.54 -25.02 15.22
C ILE A 733 10.72 -23.70 14.47
N PHE A 734 11.54 -23.74 13.42
CA PHE A 734 11.75 -22.63 12.51
C PHE A 734 10.90 -22.85 11.27
N LYS A 735 10.13 -21.82 10.89
CA LYS A 735 9.32 -21.85 9.67
C LYS A 735 9.69 -20.69 8.77
N ASP A 736 9.57 -20.92 7.47
CA ASP A 736 9.55 -19.84 6.51
C ASP A 736 8.15 -19.22 6.50
N ASP A 737 8.02 -17.97 6.91
CA ASP A 737 6.75 -17.21 6.91
C ASP A 737 6.43 -16.64 5.52
N PHE A 738 6.99 -17.22 4.47
CA PHE A 738 6.71 -16.85 3.09
C PHE A 738 5.25 -17.15 2.74
N GLY A 739 4.40 -16.13 2.90
CA GLY A 739 3.02 -16.14 2.44
C GLY A 739 2.94 -15.88 0.94
N GLY A 740 3.09 -16.93 0.14
CA GLY A 740 2.64 -16.97 -1.26
C GLY A 740 1.12 -17.03 -1.40
#